data_AF-A0A2S7P201-F1
#
_entry.id   AF-A0A2S7P201-F1
#
_cell.length_a   1.000
_cell.length_b   1.000
_cell.length_c   1.000
_cell.angle_alpha   90.00
_cell.angle_beta   90.00
_cell.angle_gamma   90.00
#
_symmetry.space_group_name_H-M   'P 1'
#
loop_
_entity.id
_entity.type
_entity.pdbx_description
1 polymer ?
#
loop_
_entity_poly.entity_id
_entity_poly.type
_entity_poly.pdbx_seq_one_letter_code
_entity_poly.pdbx_strand_id
1 'polypeptide(L)'
;MKGVIITSPGSTWSLVNDLERPKPDKHQVLVRSLVTGINPMYVLYILTLILLHQTDMHTSRDELMHTTGLLVKDWPVVLGCDASGEIVEIGDEVTKFKVGDGVFGCTRLGYRGEKHLMDEELAFKRPGNISVGEAATVGVGLLTAAVCFAEGNHTSFPSSPANEGADAEWFIVLGGTSSVGQYGIKIVLAAGADETFDYKLSEDRQLNAIQSTTQGKFAAVFDASAANTNIGLKALGEASLASSTKTFSTTNDWDTIPTPPEGSIEIYRVHLGELGRYGEVKGDEINRAVKKYIPVLEDLLANGYLVPVEGEVAAVGFEQIRNGIEALGKGRSGKKVLHLASTHTMLTLETGTVVNEKFHAYKAKNLMVVTPCIIPISTRRDCQASCSQTVAQGYDVFTLRYFIIVTPCDALPFGGQIIGRDTALSTSYDFVVVGGGTSGLAVANRLSENRAYISSYNCIDHRSWRAVSVLNIFERHQLMMISDQGEDSIYIPLYASLYGGATRTKYDWNLTYTPNPAANNRSIPIAIGKVVGGGSCLNRMVFDRAGKVDYDRWKQLGDDNPGWDELYPYFIKLWIRSHLFDESVIITVMIQFDNFTPPTPEVVKNWGIQTDPSAHGYHGKILENFFAAMKQLGVRMVYDSLNGDANGALWNPISLDPTTKTRSNSRTAYWDSASNRSNLHLLTGQQVTKLITKSSYGGVSISGVEYAASANSSKSTVLAKKEVILAAGALHSPQLLQLSGIGDSSLLKSFGIKTVVDLPGVGANFQDHANIRTSNNISVYLSVANLTTNATYYAEQLALYRNNRTGPFSTEGTNAFAFLPTPSFTNSTSEILKSASSITPASYLPSSIDPTILAGYELQYKILLQDLLSPKMPIMEFIWSDGTILPIIQHPFSRGSVKITSTNPFVPPAANPDFLSHPTDLLLMSAAVQYGRKIVQAPAIASLSPVETLPGPAVQTEQQIQEYVRNNVGTTWHPSGSTSMMKRELGGVVDTDFRVYGVQNLRVVDAGTFPMIQSAHLQVTVYAMAERAADAIKKTYGL
;
A
#
# COMPACT_ATOMS: atom_id res chain seq x y z
N MET A 1 36.42 22.66 14.86
CA MET A 1 35.24 22.19 15.62
C MET A 1 35.05 20.72 15.30
N LYS A 2 34.44 19.94 16.20
CA LYS A 2 33.99 18.58 15.86
C LYS A 2 32.65 18.67 15.14
N GLY A 3 32.41 17.81 14.18
CA GLY A 3 31.13 17.77 13.48
C GLY A 3 30.92 16.48 12.71
N VAL A 4 29.77 16.42 12.06
CA VAL A 4 29.35 15.32 11.20
C VAL A 4 29.12 15.89 9.80
N ILE A 5 29.72 15.26 8.79
CA ILE A 5 29.46 15.57 7.38
C ILE A 5 28.49 14.53 6.84
N ILE A 6 27.39 15.02 6.27
CA ILE A 6 26.43 14.23 5.50
C ILE A 6 26.46 14.78 4.08
N THR A 7 26.80 13.95 3.10
CA THR A 7 27.02 14.39 1.71
C THR A 7 25.72 14.51 0.92
N SER A 8 24.70 13.76 1.29
CA SER A 8 23.33 13.88 0.78
C SER A 8 22.34 13.27 1.81
N PRO A 9 21.06 13.67 1.80
CA PRO A 9 20.07 13.04 2.67
C PRO A 9 20.10 11.51 2.56
N GLY A 10 20.26 10.82 3.69
CA GLY A 10 20.36 9.35 3.74
C GLY A 10 21.73 8.75 3.41
N SER A 11 22.76 9.56 3.13
CA SER A 11 24.12 9.05 2.89
C SER A 11 24.89 8.69 4.16
N THR A 12 26.01 7.99 3.99
CA THR A 12 26.95 7.74 5.09
C THR A 12 27.50 9.06 5.61
N TRP A 13 27.59 9.13 6.94
CA TRP A 13 28.11 10.29 7.63
C TRP A 13 29.55 10.03 8.06
N SER A 14 30.35 11.09 8.17
CA SER A 14 31.71 11.00 8.70
C SER A 14 31.93 11.98 9.84
N LEU A 15 32.59 11.49 10.90
CA LEU A 15 33.10 12.35 11.96
C LEU A 15 34.29 13.12 11.44
N VAL A 16 34.28 14.41 11.69
CA VAL A 16 35.40 15.30 11.41
C VAL A 16 35.73 16.07 12.67
N ASN A 17 37.02 16.12 13.01
CA ASN A 17 37.50 16.75 14.24
C ASN A 17 38.03 18.16 14.01
N ASP A 18 38.09 18.59 12.75
CA ASP A 18 38.85 19.73 12.24
C ASP A 18 38.01 20.65 11.35
N LEU A 19 36.71 20.76 11.62
CA LEU A 19 35.87 21.74 10.92
C LEU A 19 36.32 23.17 11.20
N GLU A 20 36.39 23.97 10.16
CA GLU A 20 36.60 25.40 10.29
C GLU A 20 35.49 26.03 11.15
N ARG A 21 35.88 26.86 12.11
CA ARG A 21 34.91 27.63 12.90
C ARG A 21 34.38 28.74 11.99
N PRO A 22 33.06 28.83 11.73
CA PRO A 22 32.52 29.95 10.99
C PRO A 22 32.82 31.25 11.74
N LYS A 23 33.31 32.24 11.01
CA LYS A 23 33.54 33.59 11.52
C LYS A 23 32.39 34.48 11.06
N PRO A 24 31.80 35.29 11.95
CA PRO A 24 30.79 36.24 11.52
C PRO A 24 31.39 37.30 10.60
N ASP A 25 30.67 37.60 9.52
CA ASP A 25 30.91 38.81 8.73
C ASP A 25 30.53 40.07 9.53
N LYS A 26 30.76 41.26 8.96
CA LYS A 26 30.59 42.58 9.59
C LYS A 26 29.31 42.77 10.42
N HIS A 27 28.15 42.33 9.92
CA HIS A 27 26.84 42.49 10.59
C HIS A 27 26.28 41.18 11.18
N GLN A 28 27.09 40.13 11.22
CA GLN A 28 26.63 38.83 11.69
C GLN A 28 27.05 38.58 13.13
N VAL A 29 26.27 37.78 13.83
CA VAL A 29 26.59 37.25 15.15
C VAL A 29 26.73 35.75 15.06
N LEU A 30 27.74 35.21 15.73
CA LEU A 30 27.92 33.78 15.91
C LEU A 30 27.25 33.38 17.22
N VAL A 31 26.21 32.56 17.11
CA VAL A 31 25.42 32.08 18.24
C VAL A 31 25.84 30.66 18.59
N ARG A 32 26.12 30.40 19.87
CA ARG A 32 26.24 29.05 20.42
C ARG A 32 24.83 28.55 20.72
N SER A 33 24.30 27.75 19.80
CA SER A 33 22.90 27.34 19.81
C SER A 33 22.67 26.12 20.69
N LEU A 34 21.45 26.01 21.21
CA LEU A 34 20.84 24.71 21.47
C LEU A 34 20.35 24.17 20.13
N VAL A 35 20.60 22.89 19.83
CA VAL A 35 19.95 22.25 18.68
C VAL A 35 18.48 22.10 19.02
N THR A 36 17.64 22.89 18.36
CA THR A 36 16.20 22.81 18.51
C THR A 36 15.67 21.70 17.61
N GLY A 37 15.21 20.60 18.21
CA GLY A 37 14.21 19.76 17.55
C GLY A 37 12.86 20.48 17.66
N ILE A 38 12.28 20.91 16.54
CA ILE A 38 10.91 21.44 16.53
C ILE A 38 9.94 20.24 16.65
N ASN A 39 9.66 19.85 17.89
CA ASN A 39 8.39 19.98 18.62
C ASN A 39 7.02 19.68 17.93
N PRO A 40 5.97 19.17 18.62
CA PRO A 40 5.31 17.93 18.26
C PRO A 40 3.80 18.15 18.09
N MET A 41 3.27 18.14 16.87
CA MET A 41 1.81 18.26 16.76
C MET A 41 1.12 17.07 17.42
N TYR A 42 0.33 17.40 18.45
CA TYR A 42 -0.23 16.50 19.45
C TYR A 42 -0.95 15.31 18.81
N VAL A 43 -0.64 14.16 19.39
CA VAL A 43 -1.17 12.83 19.10
C VAL A 43 -2.61 12.75 19.59
N LEU A 44 -3.57 13.22 18.80
CA LEU A 44 -4.98 12.82 18.98
C LEU A 44 -5.88 13.08 17.77
N TYR A 45 -5.42 12.85 16.54
CA TYR A 45 -6.34 12.84 15.39
C TYR A 45 -5.94 12.02 14.16
N ILE A 46 -4.68 11.58 14.07
CA ILE A 46 -4.21 10.71 12.97
C ILE A 46 -4.87 9.32 13.01
N LEU A 47 -5.37 8.87 14.17
CA LEU A 47 -6.18 7.64 14.28
C LEU A 47 -7.65 7.82 13.88
N THR A 48 -8.14 9.06 13.75
CA THR A 48 -9.55 9.35 13.43
C THR A 48 -9.74 9.71 11.94
N LEU A 49 -8.75 10.34 11.29
CA LEU A 49 -8.82 10.65 9.84
C LEU A 49 -8.52 9.45 8.93
N ILE A 50 -7.78 8.45 9.40
CA ILE A 50 -7.59 7.20 8.65
C ILE A 50 -8.91 6.38 8.56
N LEU A 51 -9.95 6.75 9.32
CA LEU A 51 -11.24 6.05 9.37
C LEU A 51 -12.40 6.76 8.62
N LEU A 52 -12.21 7.94 8.03
CA LEU A 52 -13.28 8.66 7.33
C LEU A 52 -12.79 9.19 5.97
N HIS A 53 -13.10 8.46 4.90
CA HIS A 53 -12.89 8.87 3.51
C HIS A 53 -13.63 10.17 3.15
N GLN A 54 -12.95 11.09 2.47
CA GLN A 54 -13.50 11.95 1.42
C GLN A 54 -12.39 12.33 0.41
N THR A 55 -12.78 12.58 -0.83
CA THR A 55 -12.14 12.26 -2.14
C THR A 55 -11.32 13.39 -2.82
N ASP A 56 -10.56 12.97 -3.85
CA ASP A 56 -9.99 13.68 -5.03
C ASP A 56 -8.83 14.69 -4.91
N MET A 57 -7.69 14.41 -5.57
CA MET A 57 -7.14 15.16 -6.73
C MET A 57 -5.74 14.69 -7.21
N HIS A 58 -5.44 15.04 -8.47
CA HIS A 58 -4.36 14.62 -9.37
C HIS A 58 -2.99 15.33 -9.22
N THR A 59 -1.93 14.58 -9.59
CA THR A 59 -0.66 14.93 -10.31
C THR A 59 0.56 15.61 -9.63
N SER A 60 1.72 15.00 -9.96
CA SER A 60 3.09 15.51 -10.17
C SER A 60 4.07 15.83 -9.02
N ARG A 61 4.88 14.82 -8.69
CA ARG A 61 6.36 14.78 -8.59
C ARG A 61 7.21 15.81 -7.81
N ASP A 62 6.70 16.86 -7.17
CA ASP A 62 7.52 17.76 -6.32
C ASP A 62 7.25 17.64 -4.79
N GLU A 63 6.67 16.52 -4.37
CA GLU A 63 6.14 16.31 -3.01
C GLU A 63 7.14 15.77 -1.96
N LEU A 64 8.44 16.09 -2.03
CA LEU A 64 9.40 15.66 -0.99
C LEU A 64 9.11 16.31 0.38
N MET A 65 8.44 17.46 0.40
CA MET A 65 7.94 18.10 1.65
C MET A 65 6.47 17.81 1.95
N HIS A 66 5.71 17.27 0.99
CA HIS A 66 4.24 17.19 1.09
C HIS A 66 3.71 15.87 1.67
N THR A 67 4.45 14.76 1.56
CA THR A 67 3.92 13.44 1.97
C THR A 67 4.39 12.94 3.33
N THR A 68 5.39 13.58 3.96
CA THR A 68 6.00 12.94 5.11
C THR A 68 5.38 13.30 6.44
N GLY A 69 4.87 14.52 6.68
CA GLY A 69 4.40 14.94 8.01
C GLY A 69 5.21 14.26 9.10
N LEU A 70 6.55 14.31 8.98
CA LEU A 70 7.45 13.32 9.56
C LEU A 70 7.35 13.43 11.08
N LEU A 71 6.47 12.60 11.64
CA LEU A 71 6.48 12.22 13.02
C LEU A 71 7.82 11.54 13.26
N VAL A 72 8.74 12.27 13.88
CA VAL A 72 9.88 11.66 14.60
C VAL A 72 9.26 10.84 15.73
N LYS A 73 8.98 9.56 15.47
CA LYS A 73 8.47 8.65 16.51
C LYS A 73 9.57 8.14 17.43
N ASP A 74 10.82 8.19 16.98
CA ASP A 74 12.01 7.83 17.76
C ASP A 74 13.24 8.60 17.26
N TRP A 75 14.19 8.79 18.19
CA TRP A 75 15.48 9.46 18.04
C TRP A 75 16.26 9.02 16.77
N PRO A 76 17.00 9.90 16.07
CA PRO A 76 17.41 11.27 16.47
C PRO A 76 17.20 12.39 15.42
N VAL A 77 16.74 13.54 15.96
CA VAL A 77 16.99 14.94 15.55
C VAL A 77 16.59 15.36 14.13
N VAL A 78 15.51 16.15 14.05
CA VAL A 78 15.28 17.13 12.98
C VAL A 78 16.05 18.41 13.32
N LEU A 79 16.95 18.85 12.43
CA LEU A 79 17.65 20.13 12.55
C LEU A 79 16.72 21.24 12.00
N GLY A 80 16.04 21.96 12.89
CA GLY A 80 15.30 23.17 12.51
C GLY A 80 16.23 24.35 12.23
N CYS A 81 15.79 25.28 11.39
CA CYS A 81 16.47 26.54 11.05
C CYS A 81 16.31 27.65 12.12
N ASP A 82 15.57 27.36 13.19
CA ASP A 82 15.39 28.23 14.35
C ASP A 82 16.51 27.99 15.36
N ALA A 83 17.52 28.87 15.36
CA ALA A 83 18.52 28.85 16.42
C ALA A 83 18.14 29.85 17.51
N SER A 84 18.39 29.43 18.74
CA SER A 84 18.38 30.28 19.91
C SER A 84 19.58 29.91 20.78
N GLY A 85 20.13 30.91 21.45
CA GLY A 85 21.32 30.66 22.25
C GLY A 85 22.02 31.93 22.66
N GLU A 86 23.29 31.78 22.97
CA GLU A 86 24.14 32.85 23.47
C GLU A 86 25.13 33.28 22.38
N ILE A 87 25.26 34.58 22.17
CA ILE A 87 26.24 35.12 21.22
C ILE A 87 27.65 34.90 21.77
N VAL A 88 28.52 34.28 20.96
CA VAL A 88 29.91 33.98 21.31
C VAL A 88 30.94 34.74 20.50
N GLU A 89 30.52 35.37 19.40
CA GLU A 89 31.35 36.22 18.55
C GLU A 89 30.43 37.16 17.78
N ILE A 90 30.89 38.37 17.47
CA ILE A 90 30.15 39.36 16.68
C ILE A 90 31.06 39.89 15.59
N GLY A 91 30.49 40.26 14.45
CA GLY A 91 31.16 41.03 13.43
C GLY A 91 31.51 42.44 13.90
N ASP A 92 32.50 43.04 13.25
CA ASP A 92 33.06 44.34 13.66
C ASP A 92 32.08 45.53 13.52
N GLU A 93 30.97 45.36 12.80
CA GLU A 93 29.94 46.39 12.60
C GLU A 93 28.61 46.05 13.30
N VAL A 94 28.57 45.00 14.11
CA VAL A 94 27.38 44.65 14.91
C VAL A 94 27.15 45.68 16.01
N THR A 95 25.93 46.20 16.08
CA THR A 95 25.54 47.24 17.07
C THR A 95 24.40 46.80 17.97
N LYS A 96 23.52 45.90 17.52
CA LYS A 96 22.34 45.45 18.27
C LYS A 96 22.68 44.52 19.45
N PHE A 97 23.80 43.80 19.34
CA PHE A 97 24.14 42.71 20.25
C PHE A 97 25.57 42.80 20.79
N LYS A 98 25.79 42.16 21.95
CA LYS A 98 27.12 41.92 22.51
C LYS A 98 27.33 40.44 22.80
N VAL A 99 28.59 40.02 22.88
CA VAL A 99 28.95 38.67 23.34
C VAL A 99 28.32 38.43 24.73
N GLY A 100 27.64 37.29 24.88
CA GLY A 100 26.88 36.93 26.08
C GLY A 100 25.39 37.26 26.02
N ASP A 101 24.92 38.04 25.04
CA ASP A 101 23.47 38.28 24.87
C ASP A 101 22.76 36.99 24.42
N GLY A 102 21.57 36.77 24.98
CA GLY A 102 20.66 35.72 24.52
C GLY A 102 19.86 36.19 23.30
N VAL A 103 19.82 35.38 22.25
CA VAL A 103 19.15 35.73 20.98
C VAL A 103 18.41 34.54 20.39
N PHE A 104 17.49 34.85 19.47
CA PHE A 104 16.82 33.89 18.61
C PHE A 104 16.49 34.54 17.26
N GLY A 105 16.31 33.76 16.20
CA GLY A 105 16.01 34.33 14.89
C GLY A 105 16.20 33.32 13.76
N CYS A 106 16.21 33.83 12.53
CA CYS A 106 16.50 33.01 11.36
C CYS A 106 18.00 32.77 11.23
N THR A 107 18.41 31.54 10.94
CA THR A 107 19.79 31.21 10.59
C THR A 107 19.94 30.95 9.10
N ARG A 108 21.10 31.28 8.56
CA ARG A 108 21.55 30.63 7.32
C ARG A 108 21.94 29.19 7.67
N LEU A 109 21.65 28.24 6.77
CA LEU A 109 22.25 26.89 6.82
C LEU A 109 23.77 27.03 6.68
N GLY A 110 24.42 27.33 7.79
CA GLY A 110 25.86 27.48 7.92
C GLY A 110 26.48 26.09 7.85
N TYR A 111 27.53 25.99 7.05
CA TYR A 111 28.28 24.77 6.86
C TYR A 111 28.87 24.31 8.22
N ARG A 112 28.22 23.30 8.82
CA ARG A 112 28.75 22.33 9.80
C ARG A 112 29.12 22.87 11.22
N GLY A 113 28.27 22.62 12.22
CA GLY A 113 28.65 22.65 13.66
C GLY A 113 27.55 23.11 14.65
N GLU A 114 27.85 23.12 15.96
CA GLU A 114 27.00 23.60 17.09
C GLU A 114 26.89 25.14 17.18
N LYS A 115 27.36 25.87 16.16
CA LYS A 115 27.37 27.34 16.13
C LYS A 115 26.83 27.84 14.80
N HIS A 116 25.99 28.87 14.86
CA HIS A 116 25.26 29.39 13.71
C HIS A 116 25.52 30.87 13.52
N LEU A 117 25.54 31.32 12.26
CA LEU A 117 25.60 32.72 11.91
C LEU A 117 24.18 33.26 11.73
N MET A 118 23.89 34.36 12.43
CA MET A 118 22.67 35.14 12.25
C MET A 118 23.04 36.54 11.83
N ASP A 119 22.20 37.14 10.99
CA ASP A 119 22.28 38.57 10.72
C ASP A 119 21.66 39.34 11.90
N GLU A 120 22.33 40.39 12.38
CA GLU A 120 21.80 41.18 13.50
C GLU A 120 20.43 41.80 13.18
N GLU A 121 20.15 42.04 11.89
CA GLU A 121 18.93 42.65 11.39
C GLU A 121 17.78 41.65 11.19
N LEU A 122 18.05 40.34 11.33
CA LEU A 122 17.07 39.25 11.24
C LEU A 122 16.98 38.44 12.54
N ALA A 123 17.62 38.93 13.60
CA ALA A 123 17.65 38.31 14.92
C ALA A 123 16.94 39.18 15.96
N PHE A 124 16.37 38.51 16.95
CA PHE A 124 15.70 39.09 18.10
C PHE A 124 16.57 39.00 19.33
N LYS A 125 16.52 40.03 20.17
CA LYS A 125 17.04 39.92 21.53
C LYS A 125 16.06 39.09 22.35
N ARG A 126 16.55 38.07 23.08
CA ARG A 126 15.71 37.26 23.96
C ARG A 126 15.25 38.09 25.16
N PRO A 127 13.94 38.29 25.36
CA PRO A 127 13.41 38.93 26.56
C PRO A 127 13.75 38.10 27.81
N GLY A 128 13.99 38.78 28.94
CA GLY A 128 14.39 38.10 30.19
C GLY A 128 13.35 37.13 30.74
N ASN A 129 12.07 37.32 30.37
CA ASN A 129 10.94 36.47 30.73
C ASN A 129 10.72 35.27 29.78
N ILE A 130 11.52 35.12 28.72
CA ILE A 130 11.44 33.99 27.77
C ILE A 130 12.69 33.13 27.93
N SER A 131 12.53 31.85 28.27
CA SER A 131 13.63 30.89 28.35
C SER A 131 14.28 30.65 26.98
N VAL A 132 15.51 30.12 26.96
CA VAL A 132 16.17 29.80 25.69
C VAL A 132 15.37 28.76 24.90
N GLY A 133 14.78 27.77 25.58
CA GLY A 133 13.92 26.78 24.94
C GLY A 133 12.67 27.40 24.31
N GLU A 134 11.97 28.28 25.03
CA GLU A 134 10.81 28.98 24.48
C GLU A 134 11.17 29.88 23.30
N ALA A 135 12.29 30.60 23.37
CA ALA A 135 12.78 31.45 22.29
C ALA A 135 13.05 30.67 20.99
N ALA A 136 13.45 29.40 21.13
CA ALA A 136 13.67 28.48 20.02
C ALA A 136 12.39 28.12 19.24
N THR A 137 11.20 28.39 19.79
CA THR A 137 9.89 28.14 19.15
C THR A 137 9.33 29.36 18.43
N VAL A 138 10.05 30.49 18.43
CA VAL A 138 9.56 31.78 17.92
C VAL A 138 10.11 32.11 16.53
N GLY A 139 11.43 31.95 16.34
CA GLY A 139 12.25 32.39 15.20
C GLY A 139 11.55 32.62 13.84
N VAL A 140 11.75 31.70 12.90
CA VAL A 140 11.30 31.78 11.50
C VAL A 140 9.79 31.76 11.38
N GLY A 141 9.10 31.04 12.27
CA GLY A 141 7.64 30.97 12.30
C GLY A 141 6.98 32.35 12.45
N LEU A 142 7.46 33.15 13.40
CA LEU A 142 6.95 34.50 13.64
C LEU A 142 7.32 35.46 12.50
N LEU A 143 8.58 35.42 12.03
CA LEU A 143 9.06 36.28 10.94
C LEU A 143 8.24 36.10 9.66
N THR A 144 7.98 34.85 9.29
CA THR A 144 7.19 34.51 8.12
C THR A 144 5.74 34.97 8.26
N ALA A 145 5.10 34.68 9.40
CA ALA A 145 3.73 35.10 9.66
C ALA A 145 3.59 36.63 9.60
N ALA A 146 4.58 37.35 10.12
CA ALA A 146 4.62 38.81 10.13
C ALA A 146 4.68 39.41 8.71
N VAL A 147 5.51 38.87 7.82
CA VAL A 147 5.61 39.37 6.43
C VAL A 147 4.33 39.07 5.65
N CYS A 148 3.78 37.85 5.77
CA CYS A 148 2.50 37.51 5.13
C CYS A 148 1.37 38.42 5.61
N PHE A 149 1.29 38.67 6.91
CA PHE A 149 0.27 39.54 7.48
C PHE A 149 0.41 40.97 6.96
N ALA A 150 1.61 41.57 7.04
CA ALA A 150 1.77 43.00 6.80
C ALA A 150 1.96 43.39 5.34
N GLU A 151 2.87 42.70 4.63
CA GLU A 151 3.12 42.97 3.20
C GLU A 151 2.10 42.26 2.33
N GLY A 152 1.74 41.02 2.68
CA GLY A 152 0.90 40.19 1.82
C GLY A 152 -0.58 40.53 1.82
N ASN A 153 -1.08 41.17 2.89
CA ASN A 153 -2.47 41.62 2.96
C ASN A 153 -2.59 43.15 3.10
N HIS A 154 -1.48 43.88 2.95
CA HIS A 154 -1.43 45.34 3.13
C HIS A 154 -1.95 45.79 4.49
N THR A 155 -1.74 44.99 5.53
CA THR A 155 -2.24 45.24 6.89
C THR A 155 -1.15 45.85 7.77
N SER A 156 -1.52 46.78 8.65
CA SER A 156 -0.61 47.28 9.69
C SER A 156 -0.68 46.42 10.95
N PHE A 157 0.44 46.21 11.63
CA PHE A 157 0.44 45.58 12.96
C PHE A 157 -0.41 46.40 13.95
N PRO A 158 -1.20 45.76 14.81
CA PRO A 158 -1.99 46.45 15.82
C PRO A 158 -1.05 47.14 16.82
N SER A 159 -1.28 48.42 17.09
CA SER A 159 -0.57 49.19 18.12
C SER A 159 -1.20 49.06 19.53
N SER A 160 -2.39 48.44 19.63
CA SER A 160 -3.13 48.10 20.85
C SER A 160 -4.34 47.21 20.45
N PRO A 161 -4.85 46.28 21.29
CA PRO A 161 -6.07 45.54 20.98
C PRO A 161 -7.25 46.50 20.79
N ALA A 162 -7.96 46.37 19.67
CA ALA A 162 -9.15 47.13 19.36
C ALA A 162 -10.37 46.52 20.07
N ASN A 163 -11.20 47.35 20.70
CA ASN A 163 -12.54 46.95 21.15
C ASN A 163 -13.49 46.94 19.96
N GLU A 164 -14.24 45.85 19.83
CA GLU A 164 -15.15 45.49 18.74
C GLU A 164 -16.17 46.58 18.34
N GLY A 165 -16.38 46.70 17.03
CA GLY A 165 -17.62 47.19 16.44
C GLY A 165 -18.16 46.14 15.47
N ALA A 166 -19.47 45.88 15.50
CA ALA A 166 -20.16 44.80 14.78
C ALA A 166 -20.13 44.89 13.22
N ASP A 167 -19.41 45.86 12.66
CA ASP A 167 -19.31 46.14 11.22
C ASP A 167 -17.90 45.92 10.64
N ALA A 168 -16.95 45.37 11.40
CA ALA A 168 -15.58 45.10 10.92
C ALA A 168 -15.51 43.94 9.91
N GLU A 169 -14.65 44.05 8.89
CA GLU A 169 -14.35 42.96 7.95
C GLU A 169 -13.50 41.88 8.63
N TRP A 170 -13.77 40.62 8.30
CA TRP A 170 -13.03 39.47 8.81
C TRP A 170 -11.68 39.30 8.08
N PHE A 171 -10.69 38.83 8.82
CA PHE A 171 -9.40 38.36 8.29
C PHE A 171 -9.28 36.85 8.53
N ILE A 172 -9.00 36.07 7.48
CA ILE A 172 -8.99 34.61 7.58
C ILE A 172 -7.55 34.10 7.66
N VAL A 173 -7.24 33.28 8.68
CA VAL A 173 -5.97 32.53 8.78
C VAL A 173 -6.23 31.04 8.57
N LEU A 174 -5.64 30.46 7.53
CA LEU A 174 -5.63 29.01 7.27
C LEU A 174 -4.31 28.39 7.75
N GLY A 175 -4.36 27.15 8.21
CA GLY A 175 -3.17 26.44 8.67
C GLY A 175 -2.75 26.73 10.11
N GLY A 176 -3.69 27.13 10.98
CA GLY A 176 -3.46 27.43 12.41
C GLY A 176 -2.84 26.32 13.27
N THR A 177 -2.57 25.15 12.69
CA THR A 177 -1.84 24.05 13.34
C THR A 177 -0.32 24.13 13.13
N SER A 178 0.17 24.84 12.11
CA SER A 178 1.61 25.06 11.90
C SER A 178 2.14 26.16 12.83
N SER A 179 3.44 26.18 13.13
CA SER A 179 4.04 27.26 13.94
C SER A 179 3.79 28.64 13.32
N VAL A 180 3.92 28.72 11.99
CA VAL A 180 3.62 29.93 11.19
C VAL A 180 2.14 30.33 11.33
N GLY A 181 1.21 29.37 11.18
CA GLY A 181 -0.22 29.64 11.32
C GLY A 181 -0.63 30.02 12.74
N GLN A 182 0.00 29.44 13.76
CA GLN A 182 -0.24 29.81 15.16
C GLN A 182 0.23 31.24 15.47
N TYR A 183 1.40 31.66 14.96
CA TYR A 183 1.79 33.07 15.07
C TYR A 183 0.92 33.98 14.22
N GLY A 184 0.45 33.53 13.05
CA GLY A 184 -0.56 34.21 12.26
C GLY A 184 -1.83 34.50 13.06
N ILE A 185 -2.38 33.47 13.72
CA ILE A 185 -3.52 33.61 14.63
C ILE A 185 -3.19 34.58 15.76
N LYS A 186 -2.04 34.46 16.43
CA LYS A 186 -1.69 35.36 17.55
C LYS A 186 -1.55 36.83 17.11
N ILE A 187 -0.98 37.09 15.94
CA ILE A 187 -0.88 38.45 15.35
C ILE A 187 -2.29 39.01 15.08
N VAL A 188 -3.20 38.19 14.57
CA VAL A 188 -4.58 38.58 14.24
C VAL A 188 -5.46 38.67 15.50
N LEU A 189 -5.28 37.81 16.50
CA LEU A 189 -5.95 37.87 17.80
C LEU A 189 -5.57 39.13 18.57
N ALA A 190 -4.30 39.56 18.50
CA ALA A 190 -3.88 40.86 19.02
C ALA A 190 -4.60 42.04 18.31
N ALA A 191 -5.20 41.80 17.14
CA ALA A 191 -6.04 42.73 16.39
C ALA A 191 -7.57 42.50 16.57
N GLY A 192 -8.01 41.55 17.41
CA GLY A 192 -9.41 41.34 17.81
C GLY A 192 -10.21 40.37 16.94
N ALA A 193 -9.76 39.12 16.78
CA ALA A 193 -10.51 38.07 16.08
C ALA A 193 -11.17 37.07 17.05
N ASP A 194 -12.38 36.62 16.74
CA ASP A 194 -13.27 35.95 17.71
C ASP A 194 -13.72 34.51 17.35
N GLU A 195 -13.30 33.93 16.21
CA GLU A 195 -13.84 32.64 15.75
C GLU A 195 -12.80 31.70 15.11
N THR A 196 -13.03 30.38 15.23
CA THR A 196 -12.25 29.32 14.56
C THR A 196 -13.17 28.24 13.99
N PHE A 197 -12.76 27.57 12.92
CA PHE A 197 -13.53 26.48 12.31
C PHE A 197 -12.69 25.22 12.08
N ASP A 198 -13.36 24.07 11.97
CA ASP A 198 -12.69 22.78 11.85
C ASP A 198 -12.13 22.56 10.43
N TYR A 199 -10.80 22.63 10.30
CA TYR A 199 -10.05 22.36 9.05
C TYR A 199 -10.23 20.94 8.50
N LYS A 200 -10.86 20.02 9.27
CA LYS A 200 -11.10 18.62 8.88
C LYS A 200 -12.39 18.42 8.09
N LEU A 201 -13.17 19.49 7.92
CA LEU A 201 -14.33 19.49 7.06
C LEU A 201 -13.90 19.36 5.59
N SER A 202 -14.76 18.78 4.73
CA SER A 202 -14.53 18.78 3.28
C SER A 202 -14.46 20.22 2.77
N GLU A 203 -13.84 20.44 1.60
CA GLU A 203 -13.68 21.78 1.01
C GLU A 203 -14.99 22.58 0.96
N ASP A 204 -16.07 22.00 0.42
CA ASP A 204 -17.40 22.63 0.39
C ASP A 204 -17.92 22.98 1.79
N ARG A 205 -17.61 22.15 2.80
CA ARG A 205 -18.04 22.39 4.18
C ARG A 205 -17.18 23.47 4.85
N GLN A 206 -15.90 23.59 4.52
CA GLN A 206 -15.04 24.69 4.97
C GLN A 206 -15.48 26.01 4.34
N LEU A 207 -15.75 26.04 3.03
CA LEU A 207 -16.28 27.23 2.35
C LEU A 207 -17.61 27.68 2.95
N ASN A 208 -18.54 26.74 3.19
CA ASN A 208 -19.80 27.03 3.85
C ASN A 208 -19.63 27.55 5.29
N ALA A 209 -18.66 27.03 6.05
CA ALA A 209 -18.37 27.49 7.40
C ALA A 209 -17.77 28.91 7.41
N ILE A 210 -16.85 29.19 6.49
CA ILE A 210 -16.31 30.54 6.28
C ILE A 210 -17.44 31.50 5.90
N GLN A 211 -18.28 31.12 4.95
CA GLN A 211 -19.41 31.94 4.50
C GLN A 211 -20.45 32.16 5.60
N SER A 212 -20.76 31.14 6.41
CA SER A 212 -21.75 31.28 7.50
C SER A 212 -21.24 32.13 8.66
N THR A 213 -19.94 32.04 8.97
CA THR A 213 -19.30 32.77 10.07
C THR A 213 -19.09 34.23 9.68
N THR A 214 -18.48 34.46 8.52
CA THR A 214 -18.16 35.81 8.05
C THR A 214 -19.36 36.51 7.40
N GLN A 215 -20.41 35.75 7.05
CA GLN A 215 -21.51 36.20 6.18
C GLN A 215 -21.01 36.78 4.84
N GLY A 216 -19.84 36.33 4.39
CA GLY A 216 -19.13 36.84 3.21
C GLY A 216 -18.44 38.19 3.43
N LYS A 217 -18.35 38.72 4.66
CA LYS A 217 -17.70 40.00 4.98
C LYS A 217 -16.21 39.84 5.27
N PHE A 218 -15.40 39.51 4.27
CA PHE A 218 -13.93 39.48 4.38
C PHE A 218 -13.27 39.87 3.07
N ALA A 219 -12.07 40.42 3.16
CA ALA A 219 -11.29 40.85 2.01
C ALA A 219 -9.88 40.24 1.96
N ALA A 220 -9.40 39.62 3.05
CA ALA A 220 -8.03 39.14 3.16
C ALA A 220 -7.95 37.70 3.70
N VAL A 221 -7.09 36.88 3.08
CA VAL A 221 -6.77 35.52 3.52
C VAL A 221 -5.26 35.34 3.64
N PHE A 222 -4.84 34.80 4.78
CA PHE A 222 -3.49 34.29 5.01
C PHE A 222 -3.49 32.76 5.09
N ASP A 223 -2.79 32.09 4.17
CA ASP A 223 -2.65 30.64 4.16
C ASP A 223 -1.25 30.14 4.54
N ALA A 224 -1.17 29.50 5.71
CA ALA A 224 0.01 28.81 6.26
C ALA A 224 -0.16 27.28 6.32
N SER A 225 -1.10 26.70 5.55
CA SER A 225 -1.51 25.29 5.68
C SER A 225 -0.73 24.31 4.81
N ALA A 226 0.30 24.77 4.08
CA ALA A 226 1.15 24.03 3.14
C ALA A 226 0.45 23.32 1.96
N ALA A 227 -0.88 23.10 1.97
CA ALA A 227 -1.58 22.28 0.96
C ALA A 227 -2.99 22.77 0.53
N ASN A 228 -3.56 23.83 1.12
CA ASN A 228 -4.97 24.20 0.89
C ASN A 228 -5.20 25.58 0.25
N THR A 229 -4.27 26.05 -0.59
CA THR A 229 -4.35 27.35 -1.29
C THR A 229 -5.68 27.54 -2.06
N ASN A 230 -6.28 26.45 -2.54
CA ASN A 230 -7.57 26.43 -3.23
C ASN A 230 -8.73 26.96 -2.37
N ILE A 231 -8.76 26.65 -1.08
CA ILE A 231 -9.88 26.99 -0.18
C ILE A 231 -9.92 28.51 0.01
N GLY A 232 -8.78 29.12 0.31
CA GLY A 232 -8.70 30.56 0.54
C GLY A 232 -9.02 31.39 -0.71
N LEU A 233 -8.55 30.96 -1.89
CA LEU A 233 -8.85 31.65 -3.16
C LEU A 233 -10.33 31.52 -3.56
N LYS A 234 -10.96 30.35 -3.36
CA LYS A 234 -12.39 30.15 -3.60
C LYS A 234 -13.25 30.95 -2.63
N ALA A 235 -12.90 30.95 -1.35
CA ALA A 235 -13.57 31.76 -0.33
C ALA A 235 -13.55 33.25 -0.70
N LEU A 236 -12.40 33.79 -1.12
CA LEU A 236 -12.31 35.17 -1.61
C LEU A 236 -13.19 35.41 -2.84
N GLY A 237 -13.33 34.45 -3.75
CA GLY A 237 -14.26 34.53 -4.87
C GLY A 237 -15.72 34.69 -4.46
N GLU A 238 -16.13 34.01 -3.38
CA GLU A 238 -17.50 33.99 -2.85
C GLU A 238 -17.81 35.13 -1.86
N ALA A 239 -16.78 35.84 -1.37
CA ALA A 239 -16.94 36.97 -0.46
C ALA A 239 -17.74 38.12 -1.09
N SER A 240 -18.62 38.74 -0.29
CA SER A 240 -19.47 39.89 -0.62
C SER A 240 -18.69 40.99 -1.33
N LEU A 241 -19.28 41.56 -2.39
CA LEU A 241 -18.71 42.62 -3.26
C LEU A 241 -18.49 43.99 -2.56
N ALA A 242 -18.53 44.04 -1.22
CA ALA A 242 -18.48 45.29 -0.47
C ALA A 242 -17.07 45.93 -0.44
N SER A 243 -15.99 45.15 -0.58
CA SER A 243 -14.60 45.64 -0.63
C SER A 243 -14.07 45.72 -2.07
N SER A 244 -13.36 46.81 -2.38
CA SER A 244 -12.78 47.05 -3.70
C SER A 244 -11.47 46.29 -3.98
N THR A 245 -10.85 45.65 -2.98
CA THR A 245 -9.57 44.93 -3.16
C THR A 245 -9.51 43.71 -2.26
N LYS A 246 -9.35 42.53 -2.87
CA LYS A 246 -9.26 41.23 -2.18
C LYS A 246 -7.79 40.77 -2.19
N THR A 247 -7.21 40.43 -1.04
CA THR A 247 -5.81 40.01 -0.93
C THR A 247 -5.69 38.55 -0.50
N PHE A 248 -4.81 37.80 -1.14
CA PHE A 248 -4.47 36.43 -0.78
C PHE A 248 -2.97 36.33 -0.55
N SER A 249 -2.57 35.99 0.67
CA SER A 249 -1.16 35.80 1.04
C SER A 249 -0.89 34.35 1.42
N THR A 250 0.23 33.79 0.96
CA THR A 250 0.61 32.40 1.29
C THR A 250 2.11 32.25 1.51
N THR A 251 2.47 31.31 2.38
CA THR A 251 3.87 30.90 2.63
C THR A 251 4.27 29.67 1.81
N ASN A 252 3.40 29.21 0.91
CA ASN A 252 3.68 28.05 0.09
C ASN A 252 4.49 28.45 -1.16
N ASP A 253 5.76 28.05 -1.21
CA ASP A 253 6.69 28.29 -2.31
C ASP A 253 6.86 27.09 -3.27
N TRP A 254 6.08 26.02 -3.10
CA TRP A 254 6.17 24.76 -3.83
C TRP A 254 4.93 24.65 -4.75
N ASP A 255 5.17 24.54 -6.05
CA ASP A 255 4.17 24.55 -7.15
C ASP A 255 3.35 25.85 -7.42
N THR A 256 2.66 25.84 -8.56
CA THR A 256 1.88 26.95 -9.13
C THR A 256 0.64 27.26 -8.29
N ILE A 257 0.48 28.53 -7.88
CA ILE A 257 -0.77 28.98 -7.25
C ILE A 257 -1.86 28.90 -8.34
N PRO A 258 -3.02 28.26 -8.05
CA PRO A 258 -4.13 28.18 -8.99
C PRO A 258 -4.58 29.56 -9.48
N THR A 259 -5.01 29.65 -10.73
CA THR A 259 -5.57 30.90 -11.26
C THR A 259 -6.85 31.28 -10.48
N PRO A 260 -6.96 32.51 -9.95
CA PRO A 260 -8.13 32.92 -9.18
C PRO A 260 -9.43 32.83 -10.01
N PRO A 261 -10.58 32.43 -9.43
CA PRO A 261 -11.78 32.06 -10.19
C PRO A 261 -12.42 33.15 -11.06
N GLU A 262 -12.30 34.43 -10.72
CA GLU A 262 -12.59 35.64 -11.53
C GLU A 262 -12.54 36.87 -10.57
N GLY A 263 -11.94 38.01 -10.99
CA GLY A 263 -11.89 39.26 -10.20
C GLY A 263 -10.48 39.72 -9.74
N SER A 264 -10.39 40.96 -9.21
CA SER A 264 -9.15 41.62 -8.75
C SER A 264 -8.67 41.09 -7.39
N ILE A 265 -8.21 39.84 -7.35
CA ILE A 265 -7.51 39.27 -6.18
C ILE A 265 -6.00 39.51 -6.34
N GLU A 266 -5.41 40.25 -5.43
CA GLU A 266 -3.96 40.42 -5.35
C GLU A 266 -3.35 39.23 -4.60
N ILE A 267 -2.37 38.57 -5.21
CA ILE A 267 -1.74 37.37 -4.66
C ILE A 267 -0.30 37.71 -4.23
N TYR A 268 -0.01 37.52 -2.95
CA TYR A 268 1.33 37.68 -2.39
C TYR A 268 1.88 36.34 -1.90
N ARG A 269 3.10 36.01 -2.32
CA ARG A 269 3.77 34.75 -1.97
C ARG A 269 5.07 35.03 -1.21
N VAL A 270 5.17 34.51 0.00
CA VAL A 270 6.42 34.48 0.76
C VAL A 270 7.22 33.25 0.36
N HIS A 271 8.43 33.47 -0.16
CA HIS A 271 9.36 32.40 -0.51
C HIS A 271 10.22 32.08 0.70
N LEU A 272 9.80 31.08 1.47
CA LEU A 272 10.49 30.64 2.68
C LEU A 272 11.96 30.30 2.43
N GLY A 273 12.26 29.69 1.28
CA GLY A 273 13.63 29.37 0.88
C GLY A 273 14.56 30.58 0.71
N GLU A 274 14.00 31.78 0.52
CA GLU A 274 14.74 33.04 0.27
C GLU A 274 14.98 33.87 1.54
N LEU A 275 14.30 33.56 2.65
CA LEU A 275 14.47 34.28 3.91
C LEU A 275 15.91 34.12 4.43
N GLY A 276 16.56 35.25 4.71
CA GLY A 276 17.95 35.29 5.14
C GLY A 276 18.97 35.13 4.01
N ARG A 277 18.58 35.03 2.73
CA ARG A 277 19.51 35.07 1.58
C ARG A 277 19.79 36.52 1.14
N TYR A 278 21.04 36.83 0.82
CA TYR A 278 21.50 38.16 0.43
C TYR A 278 22.20 38.07 -0.93
N GLY A 279 22.09 39.12 -1.75
CA GLY A 279 22.69 39.18 -3.09
C GLY A 279 21.79 38.66 -4.20
N GLU A 280 20.59 38.20 -3.85
CA GLU A 280 19.50 37.95 -4.78
C GLU A 280 18.41 39.00 -4.54
N VAL A 281 17.90 39.61 -5.61
CA VAL A 281 16.92 40.72 -5.55
C VAL A 281 15.74 40.38 -4.62
N LYS A 282 15.24 39.15 -4.72
CA LYS A 282 14.06 38.68 -3.98
C LYS A 282 14.36 38.38 -2.50
N GLY A 283 15.51 37.79 -2.20
CA GLY A 283 15.97 37.60 -0.82
C GLY A 283 16.23 38.93 -0.11
N ASP A 284 16.84 39.88 -0.81
CA ASP A 284 17.09 41.23 -0.30
C ASP A 284 15.78 42.01 -0.03
N GLU A 285 14.75 41.82 -0.86
CA GLU A 285 13.41 42.39 -0.65
C GLU A 285 12.72 41.81 0.60
N ILE A 286 12.71 40.48 0.75
CA ILE A 286 12.10 39.80 1.91
C ILE A 286 12.81 40.21 3.20
N ASN A 287 14.14 40.23 3.22
CA ASN A 287 14.91 40.60 4.42
C ASN A 287 14.66 42.07 4.81
N ARG A 288 14.53 42.97 3.82
CA ARG A 288 14.19 44.38 4.07
C ARG A 288 12.79 44.53 4.67
N ALA A 289 11.82 43.76 4.18
CA ALA A 289 10.46 43.73 4.73
C ALA A 289 10.47 43.23 6.17
N VAL A 290 11.14 42.11 6.45
CA VAL A 290 11.29 41.55 7.80
C VAL A 290 11.88 42.56 8.77
N LYS A 291 13.00 43.19 8.40
CA LYS A 291 13.74 44.13 9.25
C LYS A 291 12.85 45.27 9.78
N LYS A 292 11.91 45.76 8.97
CA LYS A 292 10.97 46.84 9.33
C LYS A 292 10.08 46.46 10.52
N TYR A 293 9.76 45.18 10.69
CA TYR A 293 8.78 44.72 11.68
C TYR A 293 9.40 44.18 12.96
N ILE A 294 10.69 43.83 12.96
CA ILE A 294 11.36 43.28 14.15
C ILE A 294 11.20 44.16 15.40
N PRO A 295 11.38 45.50 15.37
CA PRO A 295 11.21 46.32 16.58
C PRO A 295 9.80 46.24 17.16
N VAL A 296 8.77 46.15 16.30
CA VAL A 296 7.37 46.02 16.72
C VAL A 296 7.12 44.64 17.33
N LEU A 297 7.64 43.58 16.70
CA LEU A 297 7.53 42.21 17.20
C LEU A 297 8.28 42.01 18.52
N GLU A 298 9.45 42.65 18.69
CA GLU A 298 10.21 42.66 19.94
C GLU A 298 9.41 43.31 21.08
N ASP A 299 8.77 44.43 20.82
CA ASP A 299 7.91 45.11 21.80
C ASP A 299 6.68 44.26 22.16
N LEU A 300 6.03 43.64 21.17
CA LEU A 300 4.90 42.75 21.40
C LEU A 300 5.29 41.50 22.23
N LEU A 301 6.47 40.92 21.98
CA LEU A 301 7.00 39.82 22.78
C LEU A 301 7.39 40.25 24.20
N ALA A 302 8.03 41.42 24.35
CA ALA A 302 8.47 41.93 25.65
C ALA A 302 7.28 42.27 26.57
N ASN A 303 6.20 42.81 26.01
CA ASN A 303 4.98 43.13 26.74
C ASN A 303 4.02 41.94 26.90
N GLY A 304 4.37 40.76 26.37
CA GLY A 304 3.60 39.52 26.51
C GLY A 304 2.35 39.43 25.62
N TYR A 305 2.21 40.31 24.62
CA TYR A 305 1.14 40.26 23.62
C TYR A 305 1.37 39.15 22.59
N LEU A 306 2.63 38.85 22.29
CA LEU A 306 3.04 37.63 21.61
C LEU A 306 3.71 36.72 22.63
N VAL A 307 3.25 35.48 22.72
CA VAL A 307 3.82 34.46 23.61
C VAL A 307 4.39 33.30 22.79
N PRO A 308 5.43 32.61 23.28
CA PRO A 308 5.96 31.39 22.66
C PRO A 308 4.86 30.35 22.38
N VAL A 309 5.11 29.46 21.42
CA VAL A 309 4.24 28.31 21.15
C VAL A 309 4.63 27.18 22.11
N GLU A 310 3.64 26.44 22.64
CA GLU A 310 3.88 25.35 23.59
C GLU A 310 4.76 24.23 22.99
N GLY A 311 5.78 23.79 23.74
CA GLY A 311 6.73 22.82 23.22
C GLY A 311 7.80 22.22 24.13
N GLU A 312 8.13 20.95 23.89
CA GLU A 312 9.35 20.28 24.32
C GLU A 312 10.56 20.73 23.50
N VAL A 313 11.49 21.43 24.15
CA VAL A 313 12.82 21.74 23.60
C VAL A 313 13.89 21.00 24.39
N ALA A 314 14.66 20.15 23.71
CA ALA A 314 15.76 19.39 24.31
C ALA A 314 17.12 19.95 23.89
N ALA A 315 18.00 20.18 24.85
CA ALA A 315 19.40 20.50 24.58
C ALA A 315 20.13 19.25 24.08
N VAL A 316 20.58 19.24 22.82
CA VAL A 316 21.33 18.12 22.25
C VAL A 316 22.77 18.55 22.00
N GLY A 317 23.72 17.94 22.71
CA GLY A 317 25.16 18.11 22.44
C GLY A 317 25.64 17.17 21.32
N PHE A 318 26.83 17.46 20.79
CA PHE A 318 27.48 16.65 19.74
C PHE A 318 27.51 15.15 20.02
N GLU A 319 27.76 14.73 21.27
CA GLU A 319 27.78 13.31 21.65
C GLU A 319 26.40 12.66 21.59
N GLN A 320 25.33 13.41 21.86
CA GLN A 320 23.95 12.93 21.77
C GLN A 320 23.48 12.87 20.31
N ILE A 321 23.94 13.78 19.46
CA ILE A 321 23.77 13.71 18.00
C ILE A 321 24.50 12.48 17.45
N ARG A 322 25.78 12.27 17.82
CA ARG A 322 26.58 11.09 17.46
C ARG A 322 25.91 9.78 17.91
N ASN A 323 25.55 9.67 19.19
CA ASN A 323 24.87 8.49 19.74
C ASN A 323 23.52 8.25 19.05
N GLY A 324 22.85 9.33 18.65
CA GLY A 324 21.66 9.24 17.86
C GLY A 324 21.93 8.62 16.49
N ILE A 325 22.84 9.20 15.72
CA ILE A 325 23.16 8.72 14.38
C ILE A 325 23.71 7.27 14.45
N GLU A 326 24.44 6.91 15.50
CA GLU A 326 24.88 5.53 15.76
C GLU A 326 23.76 4.56 16.15
N ALA A 327 22.74 5.03 16.87
CA ALA A 327 21.54 4.24 17.17
C ALA A 327 20.70 4.00 15.90
N LEU A 328 20.60 5.02 15.04
CA LEU A 328 19.98 4.94 13.72
C LEU A 328 20.70 3.88 12.85
N GLY A 329 22.02 3.92 12.79
CA GLY A 329 22.83 2.92 12.09
C GLY A 329 22.75 1.50 12.67
N LYS A 330 22.19 1.33 13.88
CA LYS A 330 22.03 0.05 14.58
C LYS A 330 20.56 -0.39 14.72
N GLY A 331 19.61 0.35 14.14
CA GLY A 331 18.18 0.01 14.17
C GLY A 331 17.54 -0.02 15.57
N ARG A 332 18.11 0.64 16.59
CA ARG A 332 17.54 0.65 17.96
C ARG A 332 16.66 1.89 18.16
N SER A 333 15.36 1.76 17.94
CA SER A 333 14.36 2.79 18.29
C SER A 333 13.66 2.42 19.60
N GLY A 334 13.96 3.14 20.68
CA GLY A 334 13.24 3.00 21.94
C GLY A 334 13.12 4.34 22.63
N LYS A 335 11.94 4.61 23.21
CA LYS A 335 11.66 5.81 24.02
C LYS A 335 12.75 6.01 25.08
N LYS A 336 13.59 7.02 24.90
CA LYS A 336 14.38 7.61 25.97
C LYS A 336 14.04 9.09 26.06
N VAL A 337 13.35 9.45 27.13
CA VAL A 337 13.23 10.83 27.59
C VAL A 337 14.62 11.26 28.07
N LEU A 338 15.22 12.25 27.41
CA LEU A 338 16.51 12.83 27.80
C LEU A 338 16.25 14.02 28.72
N HIS A 339 16.52 13.84 30.02
CA HIS A 339 16.56 14.95 30.98
C HIS A 339 17.78 15.83 30.73
N LEU A 340 17.55 17.15 30.76
CA LEU A 340 18.57 18.20 30.72
C LEU A 340 19.62 17.96 31.82
N ALA A 341 20.88 17.75 31.43
CA ALA A 341 22.00 17.71 32.37
C ALA A 341 22.88 18.96 32.20
N SER A 342 22.71 19.92 33.10
CA SER A 342 23.73 20.86 33.58
C SER A 342 23.17 21.44 34.90
N THR A 343 23.83 21.50 36.05
CA THR A 343 25.26 21.51 36.40
C THR A 343 25.48 21.11 37.88
N HIS A 344 26.59 20.40 38.14
CA HIS A 344 27.44 20.36 39.34
C HIS A 344 26.90 20.85 40.71
N THR A 345 26.97 20.00 41.74
CA THR A 345 27.73 20.28 42.99
C THR A 345 28.07 18.95 43.70
N MET A 346 29.35 18.72 43.99
CA MET A 346 29.83 17.66 44.89
C MET A 346 29.33 17.91 46.31
N LEU A 347 28.92 16.86 47.05
CA LEU A 347 29.31 16.64 48.44
C LEU A 347 28.92 15.22 48.89
N THR A 348 29.89 14.57 49.51
CA THR A 348 29.87 13.27 50.18
C THR A 348 29.10 13.29 51.51
N LEU A 349 28.81 12.08 52.03
CA LEU A 349 28.51 11.66 53.42
C LEU A 349 27.05 11.42 53.84
N GLU A 350 26.76 10.12 53.98
CA GLU A 350 26.33 9.41 55.19
C GLU A 350 25.18 9.92 56.10
N THR A 351 24.24 8.99 56.29
CA THR A 351 23.46 8.67 57.51
C THR A 351 22.32 9.60 57.98
N GLY A 352 21.17 8.96 58.29
CA GLY A 352 20.35 9.37 59.44
C GLY A 352 18.89 9.80 59.19
N THR A 353 17.96 8.92 59.56
CA THR A 353 16.77 9.15 60.43
C THR A 353 15.82 10.35 60.19
N VAL A 354 14.55 10.01 59.87
CA VAL A 354 13.22 10.47 60.38
C VAL A 354 12.95 11.97 60.65
N VAL A 355 11.77 12.43 60.23
CA VAL A 355 10.75 13.34 60.86
C VAL A 355 10.09 14.14 59.71
N ASN A 356 8.88 13.82 59.25
CA ASN A 356 7.54 14.23 59.71
C ASN A 356 7.22 15.74 59.70
N GLU A 357 5.97 16.02 59.33
CA GLU A 357 5.16 17.22 59.61
C GLU A 357 5.09 18.44 58.64
N LYS A 358 3.80 18.69 58.29
CA LYS A 358 3.04 19.96 58.20
C LYS A 358 3.00 20.74 56.88
N PHE A 359 1.90 21.40 56.50
CA PHE A 359 0.44 21.31 56.71
C PHE A 359 -0.17 22.52 55.96
N HIS A 360 -1.49 22.45 55.74
CA HIS A 360 -2.46 23.53 55.41
C HIS A 360 -2.61 23.93 53.94
N ALA A 361 -3.71 23.59 53.27
CA ALA A 361 -5.13 23.98 53.41
C ALA A 361 -5.44 25.24 52.57
N TYR A 362 -6.49 25.29 51.74
CA TYR A 362 -7.89 25.44 52.17
C TYR A 362 -8.88 25.26 50.98
N LYS A 363 -9.96 24.50 51.24
CA LYS A 363 -11.41 24.69 50.92
C LYS A 363 -11.88 25.24 49.55
N ALA A 364 -13.07 24.95 49.02
CA ALA A 364 -14.16 23.98 49.23
C ALA A 364 -15.35 24.45 48.34
N LYS A 365 -16.36 23.57 48.19
CA LYS A 365 -17.78 23.78 47.79
C LYS A 365 -18.08 23.45 46.31
N ASN A 366 -19.05 22.61 45.94
CA ASN A 366 -20.23 22.11 46.65
C ASN A 366 -20.55 20.63 46.34
N LEU A 367 -21.13 20.03 47.37
CA LEU A 367 -21.65 18.67 47.53
C LEU A 367 -23.01 18.49 46.82
N MET A 368 -23.29 17.28 46.31
CA MET A 368 -24.55 16.59 46.66
C MET A 368 -24.34 15.08 46.59
N VAL A 369 -24.51 14.42 47.74
CA VAL A 369 -24.50 12.97 47.95
C VAL A 369 -25.95 12.55 48.17
N VAL A 370 -26.42 11.51 47.46
CA VAL A 370 -27.40 10.55 48.01
C VAL A 370 -27.11 9.15 47.44
N THR A 371 -26.75 8.22 48.33
CA THR A 371 -26.90 6.76 48.21
C THR A 371 -27.84 6.32 49.35
N PRO A 372 -28.27 5.05 49.48
CA PRO A 372 -28.77 4.06 48.53
C PRO A 372 -30.13 3.47 49.02
N CYS A 373 -30.81 2.61 48.25
CA CYS A 373 -31.72 1.61 48.85
C CYS A 373 -32.08 0.45 47.91
N ILE A 374 -31.77 -0.77 48.35
CA ILE A 374 -32.31 -2.03 47.84
C ILE A 374 -33.25 -2.55 48.93
N ILE A 375 -34.49 -2.93 48.57
CA ILE A 375 -35.31 -3.92 49.30
C ILE A 375 -36.04 -4.81 48.27
N PRO A 376 -36.11 -6.15 48.48
CA PRO A 376 -36.59 -7.15 47.52
C PRO A 376 -38.04 -7.60 47.76
N ILE A 377 -38.69 -8.21 46.76
CA ILE A 377 -39.92 -8.99 46.95
C ILE A 377 -39.85 -10.33 46.20
N SER A 378 -40.09 -11.39 47.00
CA SER A 378 -40.33 -12.82 46.76
C SER A 378 -41.46 -13.11 45.74
N THR A 379 -41.60 -14.30 45.11
CA THR A 379 -42.00 -15.58 45.74
C THR A 379 -41.88 -16.81 44.80
N ARG A 380 -41.55 -17.94 45.45
CA ARG A 380 -41.54 -19.39 45.10
C ARG A 380 -42.63 -19.96 44.16
N ARG A 381 -42.30 -21.12 43.53
CA ARG A 381 -42.90 -22.49 43.73
C ARG A 381 -42.04 -23.55 42.98
N ASP A 382 -41.44 -24.52 43.69
CA ASP A 382 -41.83 -25.96 43.81
C ASP A 382 -41.16 -26.80 42.68
N CYS A 383 -40.50 -27.96 42.83
CA CYS A 383 -40.49 -29.10 43.77
C CYS A 383 -39.06 -29.72 43.77
N GLN A 384 -38.45 -30.10 44.92
CA GLN A 384 -38.36 -31.46 45.51
C GLN A 384 -37.81 -32.55 44.55
N ALA A 385 -36.84 -33.43 44.90
CA ALA A 385 -36.51 -34.02 46.19
C ALA A 385 -35.12 -34.70 46.26
N SER A 386 -34.59 -34.78 47.50
CA SER A 386 -33.85 -35.87 48.19
C SER A 386 -32.51 -36.38 47.63
N CYS A 387 -31.43 -36.62 48.40
CA CYS A 387 -31.30 -37.27 49.72
C CYS A 387 -29.97 -36.80 50.40
N SER A 388 -29.97 -36.29 51.64
CA SER A 388 -29.84 -36.98 52.96
C SER A 388 -28.38 -36.97 53.51
N GLN A 389 -28.11 -36.17 54.56
CA GLN A 389 -27.79 -36.57 55.97
C GLN A 389 -26.25 -36.54 56.23
N THR A 390 -25.64 -36.01 57.31
CA THR A 390 -26.03 -35.80 58.73
C THR A 390 -25.12 -34.77 59.46
N VAL A 391 -25.73 -33.87 60.23
CA VAL A 391 -25.44 -33.28 61.57
C VAL A 391 -24.02 -33.35 62.20
N ALA A 392 -23.46 -32.20 62.65
CA ALA A 392 -23.30 -31.83 64.08
C ALA A 392 -22.42 -30.57 64.34
N GLN A 393 -23.04 -29.58 65.00
CA GLN A 393 -22.57 -28.71 66.11
C GLN A 393 -21.24 -27.93 66.06
N GLY A 394 -21.36 -26.62 66.36
CA GLY A 394 -20.43 -25.92 67.27
C GLY A 394 -19.76 -24.66 66.72
N TYR A 395 -20.28 -23.48 67.10
CA TYR A 395 -19.58 -22.18 67.07
C TYR A 395 -18.30 -22.29 67.93
N ASP A 396 -17.16 -21.62 67.66
CA ASP A 396 -17.02 -20.17 67.55
C ASP A 396 -15.55 -19.77 67.17
N VAL A 397 -15.40 -18.52 66.71
CA VAL A 397 -14.17 -17.70 66.57
C VAL A 397 -13.21 -17.96 65.39
N PHE A 398 -13.22 -16.97 64.49
CA PHE A 398 -12.40 -16.78 63.30
C PHE A 398 -10.88 -16.74 63.57
N THR A 399 -10.15 -17.73 63.07
CA THR A 399 -8.79 -17.58 62.55
C THR A 399 -8.51 -18.76 61.61
N LEU A 400 -8.28 -18.52 60.31
CA LEU A 400 -7.27 -19.19 59.46
C LEU A 400 -7.51 -18.98 57.96
N ARG A 401 -6.42 -18.56 57.30
CA ARG A 401 -5.90 -19.08 56.02
C ARG A 401 -6.93 -19.44 54.94
N TYR A 402 -7.03 -18.57 53.93
CA TYR A 402 -7.46 -19.00 52.61
C TYR A 402 -6.41 -19.94 52.01
N PHE A 403 -6.69 -21.24 52.06
CA PHE A 403 -6.23 -22.17 51.03
C PHE A 403 -6.93 -21.78 49.73
N ILE A 404 -6.16 -21.22 48.79
CA ILE A 404 -6.60 -21.18 47.39
C ILE A 404 -6.43 -22.60 46.87
N ILE A 405 -7.54 -23.32 46.75
CA ILE A 405 -7.61 -24.50 45.87
C ILE A 405 -7.50 -23.93 44.46
N VAL A 406 -6.29 -23.95 43.91
CA VAL A 406 -6.06 -23.79 42.47
C VAL A 406 -6.52 -25.12 41.87
N THR A 407 -7.78 -25.20 41.45
CA THR A 407 -8.12 -26.10 40.35
C THR A 407 -7.40 -25.56 39.12
N PRO A 408 -6.51 -26.33 38.46
CA PRO A 408 -6.02 -25.95 37.16
C PRO A 408 -7.22 -26.04 36.23
N CYS A 409 -7.91 -24.93 36.02
CA CYS A 409 -8.60 -24.76 34.76
C CYS A 409 -7.46 -24.55 33.76
N ASP A 410 -6.97 -25.65 33.20
CA ASP A 410 -6.18 -25.62 31.98
C ASP A 410 -7.05 -24.90 30.95
N ALA A 411 -6.87 -23.59 30.83
CA ALA A 411 -7.36 -22.82 29.73
C ALA A 411 -6.58 -23.31 28.52
N LEU A 412 -7.10 -24.37 27.87
CA LEU A 412 -6.64 -24.77 26.56
C LEU A 412 -6.68 -23.53 25.66
N PRO A 413 -5.58 -23.19 24.97
CA PRO A 413 -5.57 -22.06 24.05
C PRO A 413 -6.51 -22.40 22.88
N PHE A 414 -7.72 -21.85 22.87
CA PHE A 414 -8.65 -22.04 21.76
C PHE A 414 -8.22 -21.17 20.58
N GLY A 415 -7.36 -21.74 19.72
CA GLY A 415 -7.04 -21.21 18.40
C GLY A 415 -8.21 -21.38 17.40
N GLY A 416 -8.08 -20.80 16.21
CA GLY A 416 -8.95 -21.05 15.07
C GLY A 416 -9.02 -22.53 14.74
N GLN A 417 -10.21 -22.97 14.35
CA GLN A 417 -10.52 -24.39 14.32
C GLN A 417 -10.52 -24.92 12.89
N ILE A 418 -9.65 -25.89 12.64
CA ILE A 418 -9.72 -26.76 11.47
C ILE A 418 -10.86 -27.73 11.73
N ILE A 419 -11.90 -27.65 10.90
CA ILE A 419 -13.07 -28.49 11.08
C ILE A 419 -12.98 -29.65 10.09
N GLY A 420 -12.55 -30.80 10.61
CA GLY A 420 -12.44 -32.05 9.85
C GLY A 420 -13.70 -32.91 9.82
N ARG A 421 -14.76 -32.52 10.56
CA ARG A 421 -16.08 -33.20 10.57
C ARG A 421 -17.20 -32.18 10.69
N ASP A 422 -18.26 -32.37 9.90
CA ASP A 422 -19.43 -31.46 9.83
C ASP A 422 -20.08 -31.18 11.20
N THR A 423 -20.01 -32.12 12.15
CA THR A 423 -20.59 -32.00 13.50
C THR A 423 -19.94 -30.92 14.38
N ALA A 424 -18.79 -30.37 13.98
CA ALA A 424 -18.12 -29.29 14.69
C ALA A 424 -18.41 -27.90 14.10
N LEU A 425 -19.22 -27.80 13.03
CA LEU A 425 -19.63 -26.52 12.46
C LEU A 425 -20.73 -25.86 13.29
N SER A 426 -20.66 -24.54 13.42
CA SER A 426 -21.83 -23.75 13.81
C SER A 426 -22.93 -23.85 12.76
N THR A 427 -24.19 -23.82 13.19
CA THR A 427 -25.36 -23.89 12.29
C THR A 427 -25.47 -22.70 11.32
N SER A 428 -24.83 -21.57 11.67
CA SER A 428 -24.78 -20.37 10.83
C SER A 428 -23.55 -19.54 11.12
N TYR A 429 -23.05 -18.84 10.10
CA TYR A 429 -21.92 -17.92 10.16
C TYR A 429 -22.34 -16.53 9.68
N ASP A 430 -21.69 -15.46 10.13
CA ASP A 430 -21.86 -14.13 9.54
C ASP A 430 -21.50 -14.15 8.05
N PHE A 431 -20.33 -14.68 7.72
CA PHE A 431 -19.86 -14.80 6.34
C PHE A 431 -19.44 -16.24 6.03
N VAL A 432 -19.78 -16.69 4.81
CA VAL A 432 -19.27 -17.95 4.24
C VAL A 432 -18.45 -17.61 3.01
N VAL A 433 -17.16 -17.95 3.03
CA VAL A 433 -16.24 -17.79 1.89
C VAL A 433 -16.07 -19.13 1.19
N VAL A 434 -16.47 -19.20 -0.07
CA VAL A 434 -16.40 -20.41 -0.89
C VAL A 434 -15.09 -20.44 -1.65
N GLY A 435 -14.15 -21.28 -1.22
CA GLY A 435 -12.82 -21.38 -1.78
C GLY A 435 -11.74 -20.84 -0.83
N GLY A 436 -10.89 -21.73 -0.33
CA GLY A 436 -9.65 -21.43 0.39
C GLY A 436 -8.47 -21.11 -0.51
N GLY A 437 -8.70 -20.42 -1.62
CA GLY A 437 -7.68 -20.05 -2.60
C GLY A 437 -6.92 -18.77 -2.28
N THR A 438 -6.25 -18.20 -3.29
CA THR A 438 -5.46 -16.98 -3.17
C THR A 438 -6.24 -15.82 -2.57
N SER A 439 -7.40 -15.46 -3.16
CA SER A 439 -8.27 -14.38 -2.67
C SER A 439 -9.11 -14.79 -1.46
N GLY A 440 -9.64 -16.01 -1.45
CA GLY A 440 -10.58 -16.45 -0.43
C GLY A 440 -10.00 -16.47 0.99
N LEU A 441 -8.74 -16.89 1.16
CA LEU A 441 -8.07 -16.80 2.45
C LEU A 441 -7.77 -15.35 2.85
N ALA A 442 -7.44 -14.49 1.89
CA ALA A 442 -7.21 -13.07 2.15
C ALA A 442 -8.49 -12.38 2.67
N VAL A 443 -9.62 -12.60 1.99
CA VAL A 443 -10.94 -12.11 2.44
C VAL A 443 -11.29 -12.68 3.81
N ALA A 444 -11.16 -14.01 4.01
CA ALA A 444 -11.52 -14.66 5.27
C ALA A 444 -10.67 -14.15 6.45
N ASN A 445 -9.37 -13.93 6.23
CA ASN A 445 -8.50 -13.30 7.22
C ASN A 445 -9.00 -11.89 7.55
N ARG A 446 -9.26 -11.05 6.56
CA ARG A 446 -9.68 -9.67 6.80
C ARG A 446 -11.02 -9.57 7.53
N LEU A 447 -11.99 -10.40 7.18
CA LEU A 447 -13.32 -10.40 7.81
C LEU A 447 -13.32 -10.95 9.24
N SER A 448 -12.35 -11.79 9.59
CA SER A 448 -12.22 -12.37 10.95
C SER A 448 -11.38 -11.53 11.91
N GLU A 449 -10.79 -10.42 11.47
CA GLU A 449 -10.02 -9.53 12.34
C GLU A 449 -10.92 -8.95 13.46
N ASN A 450 -10.56 -9.20 14.73
CA ASN A 450 -11.30 -8.70 15.90
C ASN A 450 -10.57 -7.49 16.50
N ARG A 451 -11.21 -6.32 16.57
CA ARG A 451 -10.61 -5.08 17.12
C ARG A 451 -10.51 -5.04 18.65
N ALA A 452 -10.87 -6.10 19.37
CA ALA A 452 -10.80 -6.17 20.84
C ALA A 452 -9.38 -6.02 21.44
N TYR A 453 -8.32 -5.98 20.62
CA TYR A 453 -6.96 -5.61 21.05
C TYR A 453 -6.65 -4.09 20.95
N ILE A 454 -7.63 -3.27 20.54
CA ILE A 454 -7.53 -1.80 20.38
C ILE A 454 -8.51 -1.09 21.35
N SER A 455 -8.70 -1.59 22.57
CA SER A 455 -9.61 -0.95 23.54
C SER A 455 -9.09 -0.86 24.98
N SER A 456 -7.80 -0.58 25.17
CA SER A 456 -7.31 -0.16 26.50
C SER A 456 -7.40 1.35 26.75
N TYR A 457 -7.76 2.16 25.74
CA TYR A 457 -7.85 3.61 25.87
C TYR A 457 -9.01 4.20 25.07
N ASN A 458 -10.24 4.04 25.57
CA ASN A 458 -11.29 5.07 25.60
C ASN A 458 -12.65 4.46 25.94
N CYS A 459 -13.30 5.03 26.95
CA CYS A 459 -14.62 4.65 27.41
C CYS A 459 -15.67 5.27 26.48
N ILE A 460 -16.13 4.54 25.44
CA ILE A 460 -17.37 4.86 24.71
C ILE A 460 -18.12 3.56 24.42
N ASP A 461 -19.31 3.45 25.02
CA ASP A 461 -20.45 2.57 24.72
C ASP A 461 -20.14 1.08 24.42
N HIS A 462 -20.32 0.24 25.46
CA HIS A 462 -20.36 -1.23 25.37
C HIS A 462 -21.60 -1.74 24.61
N ARG A 463 -21.79 -1.35 23.35
CA ARG A 463 -22.61 -2.12 22.42
C ARG A 463 -21.82 -3.37 22.02
N SER A 464 -22.06 -4.46 22.74
CA SER A 464 -21.77 -5.86 22.43
C SER A 464 -21.25 -6.12 21.01
N TRP A 465 -19.95 -5.92 20.77
CA TRP A 465 -19.31 -6.23 19.49
C TRP A 465 -19.30 -7.76 19.31
N ARG A 466 -20.16 -8.27 18.42
CA ARG A 466 -20.27 -9.70 18.12
C ARG A 466 -19.04 -10.14 17.32
N ALA A 467 -18.39 -11.22 17.75
CA ALA A 467 -17.36 -11.89 16.97
C ALA A 467 -17.92 -12.25 15.58
N VAL A 468 -17.30 -11.76 14.51
CA VAL A 468 -17.68 -12.09 13.13
C VAL A 468 -17.20 -13.50 12.83
N SER A 469 -18.12 -14.46 12.74
CA SER A 469 -17.75 -15.85 12.44
C SER A 469 -17.59 -16.02 10.93
N VAL A 470 -16.42 -16.46 10.48
CA VAL A 470 -16.11 -16.71 9.06
C VAL A 470 -15.87 -18.18 8.85
N LEU A 471 -16.60 -18.79 7.92
CA LEU A 471 -16.32 -20.14 7.44
C LEU A 471 -15.70 -20.08 6.05
N ASN A 472 -14.48 -20.57 5.89
CA ASN A 472 -13.89 -20.83 4.59
C ASN A 472 -14.05 -22.32 4.24
N ILE A 473 -14.66 -22.65 3.09
CA ILE A 473 -14.89 -24.05 2.67
C ILE A 473 -13.94 -24.41 1.52
N PHE A 474 -13.31 -25.57 1.61
CA PHE A 474 -12.31 -26.04 0.66
C PHE A 474 -12.39 -27.55 0.40
N GLU A 475 -12.21 -27.98 -0.86
CA GLU A 475 -12.55 -29.34 -1.34
C GLU A 475 -11.63 -30.47 -0.88
N ARG A 476 -10.47 -30.19 -0.28
CA ARG A 476 -9.47 -31.23 0.00
C ARG A 476 -9.14 -31.43 1.47
N HIS A 477 -9.07 -32.70 1.87
CA HIS A 477 -9.04 -33.26 3.23
C HIS A 477 -7.82 -32.99 4.13
N GLN A 478 -6.80 -32.22 3.72
CA GLN A 478 -5.57 -32.08 4.53
C GLN A 478 -5.02 -30.66 4.51
N LEU A 479 -4.99 -30.03 5.69
CA LEU A 479 -3.94 -29.10 6.04
C LEU A 479 -2.64 -29.90 6.18
N MET A 480 -1.63 -29.55 5.40
CA MET A 480 -0.30 -30.08 5.63
C MET A 480 0.17 -29.68 7.02
N MET A 481 0.61 -30.69 7.77
CA MET A 481 1.04 -30.63 9.17
C MET A 481 1.97 -29.43 9.44
N ILE A 482 1.75 -28.84 10.61
CA ILE A 482 2.56 -27.81 11.24
C ILE A 482 3.81 -28.51 11.80
N SER A 483 4.86 -28.62 10.99
CA SER A 483 6.26 -28.93 11.34
C SER A 483 7.00 -29.22 10.04
N ASP A 484 7.87 -28.30 9.60
CA ASP A 484 9.09 -28.46 8.78
C ASP A 484 9.18 -29.43 7.56
N GLN A 485 8.11 -30.10 7.12
CA GLN A 485 8.08 -30.97 5.93
C GLN A 485 6.79 -30.81 5.12
N GLY A 486 6.38 -29.56 4.92
CA GLY A 486 5.54 -29.22 3.77
C GLY A 486 6.17 -29.79 2.49
N GLU A 487 5.37 -30.38 1.58
CA GLU A 487 5.92 -31.12 0.43
C GLU A 487 6.82 -30.21 -0.42
N ASP A 488 8.01 -30.71 -0.75
CA ASP A 488 9.04 -29.97 -1.48
C ASP A 488 8.53 -29.38 -2.80
N SER A 489 7.61 -30.09 -3.45
CA SER A 489 6.92 -29.67 -4.68
C SER A 489 6.17 -28.34 -4.55
N ILE A 490 5.77 -27.98 -3.32
CA ILE A 490 5.16 -26.68 -3.01
C ILE A 490 6.23 -25.72 -2.48
N TYR A 491 7.01 -26.11 -1.48
CA TYR A 491 7.78 -25.15 -0.68
C TYR A 491 9.15 -24.79 -1.26
N ILE A 492 9.81 -25.71 -1.98
CA ILE A 492 11.12 -25.45 -2.59
C ILE A 492 10.93 -24.67 -3.88
N PRO A 493 11.40 -23.41 -3.97
CA PRO A 493 11.16 -22.53 -5.10
C PRO A 493 11.49 -23.15 -6.48
N LEU A 494 12.70 -23.69 -6.65
CA LEU A 494 13.18 -24.17 -7.94
C LEU A 494 12.41 -25.39 -8.47
N TYR A 495 11.70 -26.12 -7.60
CA TYR A 495 10.91 -27.28 -8.04
C TYR A 495 9.80 -26.84 -8.99
N ALA A 496 9.27 -25.61 -8.85
CA ALA A 496 8.30 -25.03 -9.78
C ALA A 496 8.84 -24.96 -11.23
N SER A 497 10.13 -24.70 -11.40
CA SER A 497 10.79 -24.67 -12.71
C SER A 497 11.25 -26.04 -13.20
N LEU A 498 11.88 -26.84 -12.33
CA LEU A 498 12.49 -28.11 -12.74
C LEU A 498 11.48 -29.23 -13.04
N TYR A 499 10.43 -29.33 -12.22
CA TYR A 499 9.49 -30.46 -12.25
C TYR A 499 8.03 -30.03 -12.38
N GLY A 500 7.80 -28.74 -12.65
CA GLY A 500 6.45 -28.16 -12.58
C GLY A 500 5.91 -28.05 -11.15
N GLY A 501 6.75 -28.22 -10.14
CA GLY A 501 6.39 -28.14 -8.72
C GLY A 501 5.24 -29.07 -8.36
N ALA A 502 4.15 -28.49 -7.86
CA ALA A 502 2.94 -29.19 -7.46
C ALA A 502 1.89 -29.32 -8.59
N THR A 503 2.19 -28.87 -9.82
CA THR A 503 1.30 -29.08 -10.98
C THR A 503 1.23 -30.56 -11.37
N ARG A 504 0.08 -31.00 -11.91
CA ARG A 504 -0.22 -32.42 -12.23
C ARG A 504 -0.10 -33.40 -11.07
N THR A 505 0.00 -32.91 -9.84
CA THR A 505 -0.06 -33.74 -8.63
C THR A 505 -1.48 -33.73 -8.06
N LYS A 506 -1.66 -34.38 -6.90
CA LYS A 506 -2.88 -34.27 -6.08
C LYS A 506 -3.28 -32.83 -5.71
N TYR A 507 -2.36 -31.86 -5.82
CA TYR A 507 -2.60 -30.43 -5.55
C TYR A 507 -3.12 -29.66 -6.75
N ASP A 508 -3.18 -30.27 -7.92
CA ASP A 508 -3.73 -29.70 -9.14
C ASP A 508 -5.13 -30.28 -9.39
N TRP A 509 -6.03 -29.48 -9.93
CA TRP A 509 -7.28 -29.99 -10.48
C TRP A 509 -7.07 -30.88 -11.70
N ASN A 510 -5.91 -30.78 -12.34
CA ASN A 510 -5.51 -31.59 -13.50
C ASN A 510 -6.52 -31.46 -14.64
N LEU A 511 -6.83 -30.22 -15.00
CA LEU A 511 -7.81 -29.87 -16.02
C LEU A 511 -7.13 -29.59 -17.36
N THR A 512 -7.94 -29.57 -18.41
CA THR A 512 -7.55 -29.10 -19.73
C THR A 512 -8.58 -28.12 -20.25
N TYR A 513 -8.14 -27.17 -21.06
CA TYR A 513 -9.07 -26.40 -21.89
C TYR A 513 -9.68 -27.31 -22.95
N THR A 514 -10.95 -27.07 -23.27
CA THR A 514 -11.60 -27.78 -24.37
C THR A 514 -10.93 -27.41 -25.69
N PRO A 515 -10.78 -28.36 -26.63
CA PRO A 515 -10.24 -28.09 -27.96
C PRO A 515 -10.92 -26.93 -28.69
N ASN A 516 -10.15 -26.12 -29.42
CA ASN A 516 -10.67 -25.20 -30.43
C ASN A 516 -9.93 -25.38 -31.77
N PRO A 517 -10.57 -25.08 -32.92
CA PRO A 517 -9.97 -25.27 -34.24
C PRO A 517 -8.73 -24.40 -34.48
N ALA A 518 -8.67 -23.19 -33.92
CA ALA A 518 -7.58 -22.24 -34.16
C ALA A 518 -6.24 -22.68 -33.54
N ALA A 519 -6.30 -23.51 -32.50
CA ALA A 519 -5.15 -24.18 -31.88
C ALA A 519 -5.05 -25.67 -32.31
N ASN A 520 -5.49 -25.99 -33.53
CA ASN A 520 -5.47 -27.33 -34.12
C ASN A 520 -6.17 -28.42 -33.28
N ASN A 521 -7.28 -28.04 -32.63
CA ASN A 521 -8.09 -28.91 -31.77
C ASN A 521 -7.28 -29.61 -30.66
N ARG A 522 -6.19 -29.00 -30.21
CA ARG A 522 -5.40 -29.52 -29.09
C ARG A 522 -6.13 -29.31 -27.77
N SER A 523 -6.04 -30.29 -26.88
CA SER A 523 -6.41 -30.12 -25.48
C SER A 523 -5.20 -29.58 -24.72
N ILE A 524 -5.34 -28.37 -24.17
CA ILE A 524 -4.23 -27.64 -23.55
C ILE A 524 -4.34 -27.79 -22.02
N PRO A 525 -3.36 -28.39 -21.32
CA PRO A 525 -3.39 -28.53 -19.87
C PRO A 525 -3.35 -27.18 -19.14
N ILE A 526 -4.19 -27.03 -18.13
CA ILE A 526 -4.23 -25.86 -17.25
C ILE A 526 -4.02 -26.31 -15.80
N ALA A 527 -3.02 -25.72 -15.13
CA ALA A 527 -2.77 -26.00 -13.73
C ALA A 527 -3.60 -25.05 -12.85
N ILE A 528 -4.46 -25.62 -11.99
CA ILE A 528 -5.27 -24.86 -11.04
C ILE A 528 -5.13 -25.48 -9.66
N GLY A 529 -4.85 -24.65 -8.66
CA GLY A 529 -4.60 -25.12 -7.30
C GLY A 529 -5.84 -25.75 -6.64
N LYS A 530 -5.72 -27.03 -6.29
CA LYS A 530 -6.60 -27.82 -5.45
C LYS A 530 -5.94 -28.07 -4.08
N VAL A 531 -5.56 -26.99 -3.43
CA VAL A 531 -4.98 -26.96 -2.07
C VAL A 531 -5.40 -25.69 -1.33
N VAL A 532 -5.39 -25.70 0.01
CA VAL A 532 -5.53 -24.46 0.81
C VAL A 532 -4.37 -23.53 0.43
N GLY A 533 -4.70 -22.32 -0.01
CA GLY A 533 -3.80 -21.37 -0.67
C GLY A 533 -4.01 -21.26 -2.19
N GLY A 534 -4.71 -22.23 -2.80
CA GLY A 534 -5.07 -22.24 -4.23
C GLY A 534 -3.87 -22.17 -5.16
N GLY A 535 -4.00 -21.41 -6.25
CA GLY A 535 -2.94 -21.26 -7.26
C GLY A 535 -1.63 -20.69 -6.72
N SER A 536 -1.65 -19.91 -5.61
CA SER A 536 -0.41 -19.39 -5.00
C SER A 536 0.54 -20.48 -4.48
N CYS A 537 0.05 -21.70 -4.25
CA CYS A 537 0.85 -22.86 -3.87
C CYS A 537 1.49 -23.60 -5.06
N LEU A 538 1.00 -23.36 -6.29
CA LEU A 538 1.45 -24.05 -7.50
C LEU A 538 2.20 -23.13 -8.48
N ASN A 539 2.02 -21.81 -8.37
CA ASN A 539 2.51 -20.85 -9.35
C ASN A 539 4.05 -20.79 -9.45
N ARG A 540 4.55 -20.03 -10.42
CA ARG A 540 5.98 -19.73 -10.59
C ARG A 540 6.48 -18.56 -9.74
N MET A 541 5.74 -18.20 -8.70
CA MET A 541 6.06 -17.17 -7.71
C MET A 541 6.28 -15.75 -8.24
N VAL A 542 6.29 -15.48 -9.56
CA VAL A 542 6.47 -14.13 -10.10
C VAL A 542 5.52 -13.15 -9.42
N PHE A 543 6.11 -12.08 -8.87
CA PHE A 543 5.45 -11.10 -8.04
C PHE A 543 5.55 -9.73 -8.69
N ASP A 544 4.78 -9.54 -9.77
CA ASP A 544 4.76 -8.33 -10.57
C ASP A 544 3.41 -7.60 -10.49
N ARG A 545 3.41 -6.36 -10.98
CA ARG A 545 2.21 -5.52 -11.15
C ARG A 545 2.22 -5.03 -12.59
N ALA A 546 1.04 -4.87 -13.17
CA ALA A 546 0.95 -4.27 -14.49
C ALA A 546 1.21 -2.75 -14.40
N GLY A 547 1.36 -2.09 -15.55
CA GLY A 547 1.48 -0.64 -15.59
C GLY A 547 0.18 0.06 -15.18
N LYS A 548 0.26 1.34 -14.80
CA LYS A 548 -0.91 2.18 -14.47
C LYS A 548 -1.96 2.16 -15.59
N VAL A 549 -1.50 2.18 -16.84
CA VAL A 549 -2.35 2.17 -18.04
C VAL A 549 -3.26 0.92 -18.13
N ASP A 550 -2.83 -0.23 -17.62
CA ASP A 550 -3.61 -1.47 -17.64
C ASP A 550 -4.83 -1.42 -16.74
N TYR A 551 -4.66 -0.85 -15.54
CA TYR A 551 -5.73 -0.75 -14.55
C TYR A 551 -6.64 0.43 -14.86
N ASP A 552 -6.08 1.57 -15.28
CA ASP A 552 -6.87 2.78 -15.57
C ASP A 552 -7.88 2.55 -16.71
N ARG A 553 -7.58 1.69 -17.70
CA ARG A 553 -8.55 1.36 -18.75
C ARG A 553 -9.75 0.55 -18.26
N TRP A 554 -9.69 -0.08 -17.08
CA TRP A 554 -10.86 -0.75 -16.50
C TRP A 554 -12.00 0.23 -16.22
N LYS A 555 -11.70 1.50 -15.94
CA LYS A 555 -12.68 2.60 -15.78
C LYS A 555 -13.57 2.81 -17.00
N GLN A 556 -13.09 2.43 -18.19
CA GLN A 556 -13.90 2.52 -19.41
C GLN A 556 -15.01 1.47 -19.46
N LEU A 557 -14.92 0.40 -18.66
CA LEU A 557 -15.86 -0.72 -18.66
C LEU A 557 -16.88 -0.65 -17.50
N GLY A 558 -16.75 0.35 -16.63
CA GLY A 558 -17.64 0.65 -15.50
C GLY A 558 -17.23 1.97 -14.83
N ASP A 559 -18.20 2.85 -14.59
CA ASP A 559 -17.92 4.25 -14.19
C ASP A 559 -17.09 4.35 -12.89
N ASP A 560 -17.27 3.40 -11.96
CA ASP A 560 -16.52 3.31 -10.70
C ASP A 560 -15.53 2.12 -10.64
N ASN A 561 -15.17 1.54 -11.79
CA ASN A 561 -14.17 0.47 -11.82
C ASN A 561 -12.84 0.99 -11.28
N PRO A 562 -12.08 0.20 -10.49
CA PRO A 562 -10.84 0.68 -9.91
C PRO A 562 -9.75 0.82 -10.99
N GLY A 563 -9.02 1.94 -10.97
CA GLY A 563 -7.78 2.14 -11.71
C GLY A 563 -6.56 1.91 -10.83
N TRP A 564 -5.40 2.38 -11.28
CA TRP A 564 -4.16 2.24 -10.54
C TRP A 564 -4.22 2.92 -9.17
N ASP A 565 -4.74 4.15 -9.12
CA ASP A 565 -4.71 4.96 -7.90
C ASP A 565 -5.59 4.34 -6.81
N GLU A 566 -6.71 3.71 -7.20
CA GLU A 566 -7.59 2.99 -6.28
C GLU A 566 -7.02 1.62 -5.86
N LEU A 567 -6.18 0.97 -6.68
CA LEU A 567 -5.57 -0.33 -6.36
C LEU A 567 -4.21 -0.22 -5.66
N TYR A 568 -3.48 0.87 -5.87
CA TYR A 568 -2.13 1.07 -5.35
C TYR A 568 -2.03 0.98 -3.83
N PRO A 569 -2.93 1.56 -3.02
CA PRO A 569 -2.92 1.37 -1.57
C PRO A 569 -3.01 -0.11 -1.16
N TYR A 570 -3.81 -0.90 -1.89
CA TYR A 570 -3.93 -2.33 -1.66
C TYR A 570 -2.68 -3.09 -2.10
N PHE A 571 -2.02 -2.68 -3.20
CA PHE A 571 -0.73 -3.22 -3.59
C PHE A 571 0.36 -2.99 -2.53
N ILE A 572 0.39 -1.80 -1.92
CA ILE A 572 1.34 -1.47 -0.85
C ILE A 572 1.02 -2.20 0.47
N LYS A 573 -0.26 -2.39 0.81
CA LYS A 573 -0.69 -3.15 1.99
C LYS A 573 -0.13 -4.58 2.01
N LEU A 574 0.00 -5.20 0.84
CA LEU A 574 0.62 -6.52 0.68
C LEU A 574 2.11 -6.50 0.99
N TRP A 575 2.80 -5.43 0.58
CA TRP A 575 4.22 -5.24 0.77
C TRP A 575 4.60 -4.99 2.24
N ILE A 576 3.80 -4.23 2.98
CA ILE A 576 4.03 -4.00 4.42
C ILE A 576 3.93 -5.32 5.22
N ARG A 577 3.02 -6.22 4.85
CA ARG A 577 2.87 -7.51 5.55
C ARG A 577 4.02 -8.50 5.33
N SER A 578 4.76 -8.40 4.22
CA SER A 578 5.94 -9.24 4.02
C SER A 578 7.12 -8.84 4.93
N HIS A 579 7.06 -7.67 5.58
CA HIS A 579 8.10 -7.13 6.48
C HIS A 579 7.84 -7.42 7.97
N LEU A 580 6.70 -8.05 8.33
CA LEU A 580 6.40 -8.40 9.73
C LEU A 580 7.13 -9.66 10.23
N PHE A 581 8.12 -10.15 9.47
CA PHE A 581 9.06 -11.19 9.88
C PHE A 581 10.48 -10.58 9.87
N ASP A 582 10.93 -10.19 11.07
CA ASP A 582 12.27 -9.69 11.45
C ASP A 582 12.56 -8.18 11.26
N GLU A 583 12.74 -7.47 12.38
CA GLU A 583 12.91 -6.00 12.48
C GLU A 583 14.33 -5.50 12.10
N SER A 584 15.23 -6.36 11.61
CA SER A 584 16.59 -5.97 11.21
C SER A 584 16.75 -5.58 9.73
N VAL A 585 15.66 -5.46 8.94
CA VAL A 585 15.72 -5.07 7.52
C VAL A 585 14.67 -3.99 7.21
N ILE A 586 14.97 -2.74 7.56
CA ILE A 586 14.34 -1.56 6.93
C ILE A 586 15.38 -0.91 6.03
N ILE A 587 15.45 -1.38 4.78
CA ILE A 587 15.87 -0.58 3.63
C ILE A 587 14.90 -0.95 2.48
N THR A 588 14.07 0.01 2.11
CA THR A 588 13.50 0.30 0.77
C THR A 588 13.33 -0.87 -0.21
N VAL A 589 12.14 -1.00 -0.83
CA VAL A 589 12.07 -1.46 -2.23
C VAL A 589 12.68 -0.38 -3.14
N MET A 590 14.00 -0.26 -3.03
CA MET A 590 14.88 0.10 -4.12
C MET A 590 15.74 -1.15 -4.27
N ILE A 591 15.40 -1.93 -5.29
CA ILE A 591 16.35 -2.68 -6.11
C ILE A 591 17.50 -3.32 -5.33
N GLN A 592 17.33 -4.57 -4.91
CA GLN A 592 18.49 -5.46 -4.81
C GLN A 592 18.92 -5.82 -6.24
N PHE A 593 19.82 -5.01 -6.79
CA PHE A 593 20.81 -5.48 -7.75
C PHE A 593 21.73 -6.51 -7.05
N ASP A 594 22.51 -7.25 -7.85
CA ASP A 594 23.58 -8.20 -7.47
C ASP A 594 23.17 -9.67 -7.55
N ASN A 595 23.73 -10.44 -8.49
CA ASN A 595 25.13 -10.85 -8.48
C ASN A 595 25.83 -10.88 -9.85
N PHE A 596 26.97 -10.19 -9.94
CA PHE A 596 27.96 -10.12 -11.02
C PHE A 596 29.20 -10.96 -10.64
N THR A 597 29.93 -11.53 -11.62
CA THR A 597 31.24 -12.19 -11.39
C THR A 597 32.33 -11.43 -12.14
N PRO A 598 33.38 -10.91 -11.47
CA PRO A 598 34.43 -10.19 -12.16
C PRO A 598 35.29 -11.10 -13.06
N PRO A 599 35.80 -10.62 -14.20
CA PRO A 599 36.66 -11.40 -15.09
C PRO A 599 37.96 -11.84 -14.41
N THR A 600 38.53 -12.98 -14.82
CA THR A 600 39.81 -13.46 -14.26
C THR A 600 40.94 -12.46 -14.54
N PRO A 601 42.00 -12.41 -13.70
CA PRO A 601 43.13 -11.49 -13.89
C PRO A 601 43.77 -11.57 -15.28
N GLU A 602 43.73 -12.74 -15.92
CA GLU A 602 44.24 -12.96 -17.27
C GLU A 602 43.33 -12.32 -18.35
N VAL A 603 42.01 -12.32 -18.12
CA VAL A 603 41.04 -11.61 -18.97
C VAL A 603 41.11 -10.10 -18.76
N VAL A 604 41.25 -9.63 -17.51
CA VAL A 604 41.47 -8.21 -17.19
C VAL A 604 42.72 -7.68 -17.88
N LYS A 605 43.81 -8.46 -17.87
CA LYS A 605 45.09 -8.11 -18.50
C LYS A 605 45.05 -8.14 -20.04
N ASN A 606 44.39 -9.14 -20.64
CA ASN A 606 44.33 -9.28 -22.09
C ASN A 606 43.36 -8.28 -22.77
N TRP A 607 42.40 -7.74 -22.02
CA TRP A 607 41.31 -6.92 -22.57
C TRP A 607 41.15 -5.54 -21.91
N GLY A 608 42.02 -5.17 -20.97
CA GLY A 608 42.09 -3.82 -20.40
C GLY A 608 40.85 -3.39 -19.60
N ILE A 609 40.16 -4.33 -18.95
CA ILE A 609 38.92 -4.06 -18.21
C ILE A 609 39.22 -3.50 -16.82
N GLN A 610 38.50 -2.44 -16.40
CA GLN A 610 38.52 -1.94 -15.01
C GLN A 610 37.18 -2.26 -14.32
N THR A 611 37.21 -2.62 -13.04
CA THR A 611 36.02 -2.95 -12.22
C THR A 611 36.09 -2.25 -10.86
N ASP A 612 34.95 -1.76 -10.35
CA ASP A 612 34.79 -1.15 -9.01
C ASP A 612 34.09 -2.14 -8.06
N PRO A 613 34.79 -2.68 -7.04
CA PRO A 613 34.24 -3.67 -6.11
C PRO A 613 33.15 -3.15 -5.16
N SER A 614 32.93 -1.83 -5.06
CA SER A 614 31.94 -1.25 -4.15
C SER A 614 30.51 -1.25 -4.71
N ALA A 615 30.33 -1.68 -5.96
CA ALA A 615 29.07 -1.69 -6.69
C ALA A 615 28.44 -3.09 -6.85
N HIS A 616 29.00 -4.17 -6.26
CA HIS A 616 28.56 -5.55 -6.51
C HIS A 616 28.68 -6.50 -5.29
N GLY A 617 27.63 -7.31 -5.05
CA GLY A 617 27.54 -8.42 -4.09
C GLY A 617 27.56 -9.85 -4.72
N TYR A 618 27.67 -10.87 -3.86
CA TYR A 618 28.16 -12.23 -4.19
C TYR A 618 27.07 -13.35 -4.15
N HIS A 619 26.98 -14.13 -5.25
CA HIS A 619 26.28 -15.42 -5.46
C HIS A 619 24.85 -15.46 -6.05
N GLY A 620 24.77 -15.38 -7.39
CA GLY A 620 23.60 -15.65 -8.23
C GLY A 620 23.95 -15.51 -9.71
N LYS A 621 23.29 -16.25 -10.62
CA LYS A 621 23.49 -16.07 -12.06
C LYS A 621 22.53 -15.00 -12.56
N ILE A 622 22.97 -13.75 -12.62
CA ILE A 622 22.22 -12.75 -13.39
C ILE A 622 22.30 -13.13 -14.87
N LEU A 623 21.13 -13.10 -15.52
CA LEU A 623 20.97 -13.16 -16.97
C LEU A 623 21.44 -11.85 -17.61
N GLU A 624 22.68 -11.42 -17.32
CA GLU A 624 23.25 -10.15 -17.79
C GLU A 624 23.13 -10.06 -19.30
N ASN A 625 23.30 -11.21 -19.97
CA ASN A 625 23.17 -11.34 -21.40
C ASN A 625 21.77 -11.01 -21.92
N PHE A 626 20.70 -11.32 -21.18
CA PHE A 626 19.34 -10.98 -21.59
C PHE A 626 19.12 -9.46 -21.50
N PHE A 627 19.42 -8.83 -20.36
CA PHE A 627 19.27 -7.38 -20.24
C PHE A 627 20.21 -6.61 -21.16
N ALA A 628 21.44 -7.10 -21.37
CA ALA A 628 22.36 -6.56 -22.35
C ALA A 628 21.81 -6.71 -23.78
N ALA A 629 21.21 -7.86 -24.13
CA ALA A 629 20.55 -8.05 -25.41
C ALA A 629 19.37 -7.08 -25.59
N MET A 630 18.52 -6.93 -24.57
CA MET A 630 17.42 -5.97 -24.61
C MET A 630 17.93 -4.55 -24.82
N LYS A 631 18.98 -4.13 -24.10
CA LYS A 631 19.64 -2.83 -24.28
C LYS A 631 20.23 -2.66 -25.69
N GLN A 632 20.87 -3.70 -26.24
CA GLN A 632 21.41 -3.71 -27.61
C GLN A 632 20.29 -3.57 -28.67
N LEU A 633 19.10 -4.10 -28.38
CA LEU A 633 17.90 -3.96 -29.21
C LEU A 633 17.16 -2.63 -28.98
N GLY A 634 17.70 -1.73 -28.16
CA GLY A 634 17.10 -0.42 -27.87
C GLY A 634 15.90 -0.47 -26.91
N VAL A 635 15.68 -1.61 -26.24
CA VAL A 635 14.62 -1.73 -25.24
C VAL A 635 15.00 -1.01 -23.96
N ARG A 636 14.07 -0.23 -23.44
CA ARG A 636 14.19 0.50 -22.18
C ARG A 636 14.36 -0.48 -21.01
N MET A 637 15.29 -0.16 -20.11
CA MET A 637 15.38 -0.83 -18.81
C MET A 637 14.40 -0.19 -17.81
N VAL A 638 13.63 -1.02 -17.14
CA VAL A 638 12.72 -0.65 -16.06
C VAL A 638 13.31 -1.18 -14.75
N TYR A 639 13.66 -0.26 -13.86
CA TYR A 639 14.36 -0.59 -12.62
C TYR A 639 13.42 -0.90 -11.46
N ASP A 640 12.20 -0.34 -11.49
CA ASP A 640 11.15 -0.64 -10.54
C ASP A 640 9.83 -0.76 -11.31
N SER A 641 9.43 -2.00 -11.58
CA SER A 641 8.19 -2.32 -12.30
C SER A 641 6.94 -2.24 -11.40
N LEU A 642 7.12 -2.14 -10.09
CA LEU A 642 6.02 -2.21 -9.12
C LEU A 642 5.39 -0.83 -8.84
N ASN A 643 5.95 0.25 -9.38
CA ASN A 643 5.45 1.62 -9.22
C ASN A 643 4.45 2.06 -10.30
N GLY A 644 4.00 1.14 -11.15
CA GLY A 644 3.02 1.41 -12.20
C GLY A 644 3.65 1.71 -13.56
N ASP A 645 4.97 1.55 -13.72
CA ASP A 645 5.64 1.53 -15.02
C ASP A 645 6.35 0.19 -15.24
N ALA A 646 5.68 -0.74 -15.93
CA ALA A 646 6.23 -2.05 -16.27
C ALA A 646 6.71 -2.16 -17.73
N ASN A 647 6.72 -1.05 -18.50
CA ASN A 647 7.01 -1.09 -19.93
C ASN A 647 8.52 -1.07 -20.23
N GLY A 648 9.08 -2.25 -20.46
CA GLY A 648 10.47 -2.45 -20.82
C GLY A 648 11.02 -3.77 -20.31
N ALA A 649 12.35 -3.91 -20.39
CA ALA A 649 13.09 -5.02 -19.81
C ALA A 649 13.30 -4.79 -18.31
N LEU A 650 12.94 -5.77 -17.49
CA LEU A 650 12.83 -5.63 -16.04
C LEU A 650 13.19 -6.89 -15.30
N TRP A 651 13.60 -6.71 -14.06
CA TRP A 651 13.75 -7.78 -13.10
C TRP A 651 12.47 -7.90 -12.26
N ASN A 652 11.89 -9.09 -12.19
CA ASN A 652 10.69 -9.33 -11.39
C ASN A 652 11.01 -10.01 -10.07
N PRO A 653 10.43 -9.55 -8.94
CA PRO A 653 10.52 -10.28 -7.69
C PRO A 653 9.74 -11.60 -7.75
N ILE A 654 9.99 -12.45 -6.77
CA ILE A 654 9.26 -13.70 -6.55
C ILE A 654 8.67 -13.73 -5.13
N SER A 655 7.52 -14.39 -5.00
CA SER A 655 6.78 -14.65 -3.76
C SER A 655 7.53 -15.65 -2.89
N LEU A 656 8.56 -15.17 -2.23
CA LEU A 656 9.48 -15.94 -1.40
C LEU A 656 9.53 -15.33 0.00
N ASP A 657 9.60 -16.17 1.03
CA ASP A 657 10.01 -15.75 2.36
C ASP A 657 11.53 -15.49 2.35
N PRO A 658 12.00 -14.27 2.66
CA PRO A 658 13.40 -13.91 2.56
C PRO A 658 14.29 -14.62 3.60
N THR A 659 13.72 -15.09 4.71
CA THR A 659 14.43 -15.72 5.83
C THR A 659 14.52 -17.23 5.63
N THR A 660 13.39 -17.88 5.36
CA THR A 660 13.33 -19.34 5.20
C THR A 660 13.68 -19.79 3.78
N LYS A 661 13.71 -18.86 2.81
CA LYS A 661 13.88 -19.14 1.37
C LYS A 661 12.90 -20.21 0.87
N THR A 662 11.66 -20.14 1.36
CA THR A 662 10.55 -20.98 0.91
C THR A 662 9.53 -20.14 0.18
N ARG A 663 8.68 -20.77 -0.63
CA ARG A 663 7.54 -20.12 -1.26
C ARG A 663 6.65 -19.40 -0.23
N SER A 664 6.38 -18.13 -0.46
CA SER A 664 5.30 -17.38 0.19
C SER A 664 3.99 -17.57 -0.59
N ASN A 665 2.92 -17.97 0.10
CA ASN A 665 1.62 -18.26 -0.51
C ASN A 665 0.47 -17.82 0.41
N SER A 666 -0.77 -17.89 -0.09
CA SER A 666 -1.93 -17.39 0.64
C SER A 666 -2.21 -18.16 1.94
N ARG A 667 -1.87 -19.45 2.01
CA ARG A 667 -2.02 -20.22 3.25
C ARG A 667 -1.09 -19.66 4.32
N THR A 668 0.21 -19.52 4.04
CA THR A 668 1.17 -19.01 5.04
C THR A 668 0.86 -17.56 5.41
N ALA A 669 0.55 -16.72 4.42
CA ALA A 669 0.31 -15.30 4.63
C ALA A 669 -1.01 -14.99 5.36
N TYR A 670 -2.09 -15.71 5.07
CA TYR A 670 -3.45 -15.36 5.51
C TYR A 670 -4.16 -16.42 6.36
N TRP A 671 -3.79 -17.69 6.28
CA TRP A 671 -4.35 -18.69 7.19
C TRP A 671 -3.45 -18.87 8.42
N ASP A 672 -2.19 -19.27 8.23
CA ASP A 672 -1.30 -19.62 9.35
C ASP A 672 -1.17 -18.44 10.33
N SER A 673 -1.06 -17.20 9.81
CA SER A 673 -0.98 -15.95 10.59
C SER A 673 -2.24 -15.57 11.39
N ALA A 674 -3.40 -16.15 11.07
CA ALA A 674 -4.69 -15.87 11.71
C ALA A 674 -5.34 -17.13 12.30
N SER A 675 -4.67 -18.27 12.21
CA SER A 675 -5.18 -19.57 12.63
C SER A 675 -5.40 -19.68 14.13
N ASN A 676 -5.01 -18.69 14.93
CA ASN A 676 -5.31 -18.58 16.35
C ASN A 676 -6.64 -17.88 16.66
N ARG A 677 -7.35 -17.34 15.66
CA ARG A 677 -8.61 -16.62 15.84
C ARG A 677 -9.79 -17.57 15.96
N SER A 678 -10.44 -17.60 17.12
CA SER A 678 -11.58 -18.48 17.40
C SER A 678 -12.82 -18.22 16.53
N ASN A 679 -12.91 -17.07 15.87
CA ASN A 679 -13.98 -16.70 14.95
C ASN A 679 -13.67 -16.99 13.47
N LEU A 680 -12.53 -17.63 13.17
CA LEU A 680 -12.15 -18.06 11.83
C LEU A 680 -12.10 -19.58 11.75
N HIS A 681 -12.98 -20.17 10.95
CA HIS A 681 -13.07 -21.61 10.74
C HIS A 681 -12.72 -21.97 9.29
N LEU A 682 -11.98 -23.07 9.12
CA LEU A 682 -11.65 -23.63 7.81
C LEU A 682 -12.18 -25.06 7.73
N LEU A 683 -13.14 -25.28 6.84
CA LEU A 683 -13.71 -26.57 6.51
C LEU A 683 -13.00 -27.11 5.28
N THR A 684 -12.24 -28.18 5.46
CA THR A 684 -11.46 -28.83 4.40
C THR A 684 -12.08 -30.17 4.00
N GLY A 685 -11.88 -30.59 2.75
CA GLY A 685 -12.42 -31.85 2.23
C GLY A 685 -13.85 -31.78 1.70
N GLN A 686 -14.39 -30.58 1.51
CA GLN A 686 -15.80 -30.35 1.16
C GLN A 686 -15.92 -29.43 -0.06
N GLN A 687 -16.68 -29.86 -1.08
CA GLN A 687 -17.02 -29.07 -2.25
C GLN A 687 -18.34 -28.36 -2.06
N VAL A 688 -18.36 -27.04 -2.26
CA VAL A 688 -19.64 -26.32 -2.34
C VAL A 688 -20.33 -26.70 -3.64
N THR A 689 -21.55 -27.21 -3.53
CA THR A 689 -22.32 -27.80 -4.63
C THR A 689 -23.41 -26.88 -5.15
N LYS A 690 -23.92 -25.98 -4.31
CA LYS A 690 -25.03 -25.07 -4.67
C LYS A 690 -25.15 -23.89 -3.72
N LEU A 691 -25.59 -22.74 -4.23
CA LEU A 691 -26.03 -21.59 -3.43
C LEU A 691 -27.50 -21.74 -3.01
N ILE A 692 -27.79 -21.49 -1.74
CA ILE A 692 -29.17 -21.60 -1.20
C ILE A 692 -29.90 -20.27 -1.42
N THR A 693 -30.75 -20.25 -2.44
CA THR A 693 -31.54 -19.08 -2.83
C THR A 693 -32.80 -18.91 -1.98
N LYS A 694 -33.12 -17.68 -1.61
CA LYS A 694 -34.40 -17.26 -1.04
C LYS A 694 -35.02 -16.20 -1.94
N SER A 695 -36.22 -16.46 -2.43
CA SER A 695 -37.03 -15.49 -3.18
C SER A 695 -37.96 -14.78 -2.21
N SER A 696 -37.99 -13.44 -2.28
CA SER A 696 -38.92 -12.59 -1.54
C SER A 696 -39.47 -11.48 -2.44
N TYR A 697 -40.44 -10.70 -1.96
CA TYR A 697 -40.99 -9.55 -2.69
C TYR A 697 -39.94 -8.51 -3.11
N GLY A 698 -38.77 -8.49 -2.45
CA GLY A 698 -37.63 -7.61 -2.75
C GLY A 698 -36.54 -8.19 -3.66
N GLY A 699 -36.74 -9.38 -4.26
CA GLY A 699 -35.79 -10.02 -5.16
C GLY A 699 -35.24 -11.35 -4.67
N VAL A 700 -34.12 -11.78 -5.25
CA VAL A 700 -33.39 -13.02 -4.90
C VAL A 700 -32.26 -12.69 -3.94
N SER A 701 -32.13 -13.46 -2.86
CA SER A 701 -31.01 -13.39 -1.92
C SER A 701 -30.37 -14.77 -1.72
N ILE A 702 -29.09 -14.79 -1.34
CA ILE A 702 -28.40 -16.01 -0.90
C ILE A 702 -28.39 -16.08 0.62
N SER A 703 -28.74 -17.26 1.15
CA SER A 703 -28.84 -17.49 2.60
C SER A 703 -27.85 -18.50 3.16
N GLY A 704 -27.00 -19.07 2.31
CA GLY A 704 -26.06 -20.12 2.67
C GLY A 704 -25.62 -20.94 1.47
N VAL A 705 -24.93 -22.03 1.74
CA VAL A 705 -24.41 -22.96 0.73
C VAL A 705 -24.69 -24.41 1.10
N GLU A 706 -24.90 -25.23 0.08
CA GLU A 706 -24.85 -26.70 0.15
C GLU A 706 -23.42 -27.16 -0.18
N TYR A 707 -22.93 -28.18 0.52
CA TYR A 707 -21.63 -28.78 0.27
C TYR A 707 -21.64 -30.30 0.47
N ALA A 708 -20.69 -30.98 -0.15
CA ALA A 708 -20.47 -32.42 0.00
C ALA A 708 -19.01 -32.81 -0.30
N ALA A 709 -18.55 -33.93 0.26
CA ALA A 709 -17.16 -34.39 0.08
C ALA A 709 -16.93 -35.06 -1.28
N SER A 710 -17.98 -35.63 -1.87
CA SER A 710 -17.97 -36.26 -3.19
C SER A 710 -19.40 -36.36 -3.73
N ALA A 711 -19.54 -36.74 -5.01
CA ALA A 711 -20.85 -36.91 -5.66
C ALA A 711 -21.75 -37.95 -4.96
N ASN A 712 -21.16 -38.90 -4.24
CA ASN A 712 -21.86 -39.97 -3.54
C ASN A 712 -22.00 -39.71 -2.03
N SER A 713 -21.44 -38.59 -1.54
CA SER A 713 -21.51 -38.23 -0.13
C SER A 713 -22.84 -37.57 0.20
N SER A 714 -23.27 -37.68 1.46
CA SER A 714 -24.38 -36.89 1.97
C SER A 714 -24.09 -35.39 1.82
N LYS A 715 -25.13 -34.65 1.44
CA LYS A 715 -25.09 -33.20 1.32
C LYS A 715 -25.38 -32.57 2.67
N SER A 716 -24.61 -31.56 3.01
CA SER A 716 -24.77 -30.74 4.21
C SER A 716 -25.00 -29.29 3.80
N THR A 717 -25.58 -28.49 4.69
CA THR A 717 -25.81 -27.07 4.46
C THR A 717 -25.24 -26.22 5.58
N VAL A 718 -24.82 -25.01 5.24
CA VAL A 718 -24.42 -23.99 6.21
C VAL A 718 -25.00 -22.64 5.81
N LEU A 719 -25.56 -21.94 6.79
CA LEU A 719 -26.22 -20.66 6.56
C LEU A 719 -25.26 -19.48 6.73
N ALA A 720 -25.45 -18.45 5.90
CA ALA A 720 -24.81 -17.16 6.03
C ALA A 720 -25.82 -16.14 6.55
N LYS A 721 -25.51 -15.45 7.66
CA LYS A 721 -26.36 -14.41 8.26
C LYS A 721 -26.25 -13.09 7.50
N LYS A 722 -25.09 -12.82 6.92
CA LYS A 722 -24.81 -11.61 6.13
C LYS A 722 -24.64 -11.96 4.66
N GLU A 723 -23.48 -12.48 4.25
CA GLU A 723 -23.19 -12.75 2.83
C GLU A 723 -22.44 -14.06 2.59
N VAL A 724 -22.62 -14.60 1.39
CA VAL A 724 -21.73 -15.60 0.78
C VAL A 724 -20.76 -14.88 -0.16
N ILE A 725 -19.47 -15.20 -0.06
CA ILE A 725 -18.42 -14.68 -0.93
C ILE A 725 -17.84 -15.83 -1.75
N LEU A 726 -17.99 -15.79 -3.07
CA LEU A 726 -17.36 -16.75 -3.98
C LEU A 726 -15.91 -16.37 -4.26
N ALA A 727 -15.00 -17.30 -4.03
CA ALA A 727 -13.58 -17.18 -4.30
C ALA A 727 -13.03 -18.52 -4.84
N ALA A 728 -13.84 -19.22 -5.64
CA ALA A 728 -13.55 -20.54 -6.18
C ALA A 728 -12.67 -20.48 -7.46
N GLY A 729 -12.33 -19.28 -7.92
CA GLY A 729 -11.51 -19.03 -9.09
C GLY A 729 -12.31 -18.94 -10.38
N ALA A 730 -11.66 -18.45 -11.43
CA ALA A 730 -12.31 -18.13 -12.71
C ALA A 730 -12.96 -19.32 -13.43
N LEU A 731 -12.73 -20.57 -13.01
CA LEU A 731 -13.39 -21.73 -13.57
C LEU A 731 -14.60 -22.16 -12.73
N HIS A 732 -14.44 -22.26 -11.40
CA HIS A 732 -15.45 -22.87 -10.54
C HIS A 732 -16.47 -21.84 -9.98
N SER A 733 -16.12 -20.56 -9.85
CA SER A 733 -17.08 -19.51 -9.50
C SER A 733 -18.23 -19.39 -10.51
N PRO A 734 -17.99 -19.26 -11.83
CA PRO A 734 -19.09 -19.26 -12.81
C PRO A 734 -19.84 -20.60 -12.88
N GLN A 735 -19.14 -21.73 -12.70
CA GLN A 735 -19.79 -23.05 -12.62
C GLN A 735 -20.82 -23.11 -11.47
N LEU A 736 -20.42 -22.66 -10.27
CA LEU A 736 -21.30 -22.68 -9.11
C LEU A 736 -22.48 -21.72 -9.25
N LEU A 737 -22.28 -20.55 -9.87
CA LEU A 737 -23.37 -19.63 -10.23
C LEU A 737 -24.36 -20.32 -11.18
N GLN A 738 -23.87 -20.94 -12.25
CA GLN A 738 -24.69 -21.65 -13.24
C GLN A 738 -25.47 -22.82 -12.59
N LEU A 739 -24.82 -23.67 -11.79
CA LEU A 739 -25.49 -24.76 -11.05
C LEU A 739 -26.54 -24.26 -10.05
N SER A 740 -26.42 -23.01 -9.61
CA SER A 740 -27.36 -22.34 -8.71
C SER A 740 -28.48 -21.60 -9.45
N GLY A 741 -28.52 -21.68 -10.78
CA GLY A 741 -29.53 -21.03 -11.61
C GLY A 741 -29.24 -19.56 -11.92
N ILE A 742 -28.00 -19.10 -11.75
CA ILE A 742 -27.57 -17.72 -12.06
C ILE A 742 -26.64 -17.79 -13.27
N GLY A 743 -27.09 -17.33 -14.43
CA GLY A 743 -26.34 -17.43 -15.69
C GLY A 743 -27.25 -17.33 -16.91
N ASP A 744 -26.73 -17.64 -18.10
CA ASP A 744 -27.49 -17.67 -19.36
C ASP A 744 -28.68 -18.62 -19.26
N SER A 745 -29.89 -18.07 -19.31
CA SER A 745 -31.14 -18.84 -19.19
C SER A 745 -31.27 -19.96 -20.23
N SER A 746 -30.71 -19.81 -21.42
CA SER A 746 -30.74 -20.84 -22.47
C SER A 746 -29.86 -22.03 -22.10
N LEU A 747 -28.64 -21.77 -21.61
CA LEU A 747 -27.73 -22.80 -21.08
C LEU A 747 -28.34 -23.51 -19.87
N LEU A 748 -28.91 -22.77 -18.92
CA LEU A 748 -29.50 -23.37 -17.72
C LEU A 748 -30.67 -24.29 -18.06
N LYS A 749 -31.54 -23.85 -18.99
CA LYS A 749 -32.68 -24.63 -19.47
C LYS A 749 -32.24 -25.93 -20.14
N SER A 750 -31.12 -25.96 -20.88
CA SER A 750 -30.63 -27.19 -21.53
C SER A 750 -30.22 -28.27 -20.53
N PHE A 751 -29.91 -27.89 -19.28
CA PHE A 751 -29.60 -28.81 -18.18
C PHE A 751 -30.79 -29.06 -17.23
N GLY A 752 -31.98 -28.52 -17.55
CA GLY A 752 -33.16 -28.59 -16.67
C GLY A 752 -33.02 -27.78 -15.38
N ILE A 753 -32.09 -26.82 -15.33
CA ILE A 753 -31.89 -25.93 -14.19
C ILE A 753 -32.87 -24.75 -14.32
N LYS A 754 -33.67 -24.51 -13.28
CA LYS A 754 -34.54 -23.34 -13.23
C LYS A 754 -33.68 -22.07 -13.11
N THR A 755 -33.83 -21.16 -14.06
CA THR A 755 -33.23 -19.82 -13.98
C THR A 755 -33.78 -19.06 -12.78
N VAL A 756 -32.86 -18.61 -11.94
CA VAL A 756 -33.10 -17.74 -10.77
C VAL A 756 -32.83 -16.29 -11.17
N VAL A 757 -31.69 -16.03 -11.81
CA VAL A 757 -31.35 -14.74 -12.42
C VAL A 757 -30.75 -15.01 -13.79
N ASP A 758 -31.32 -14.40 -14.82
CA ASP A 758 -30.72 -14.41 -16.15
C ASP A 758 -29.58 -13.39 -16.19
N LEU A 759 -28.36 -13.93 -16.24
CA LEU A 759 -27.12 -13.16 -16.20
C LEU A 759 -26.14 -13.77 -17.20
N PRO A 760 -26.33 -13.54 -18.52
CA PRO A 760 -25.60 -14.25 -19.57
C PRO A 760 -24.08 -14.02 -19.53
N GLY A 761 -23.63 -12.95 -18.87
CA GLY A 761 -22.21 -12.71 -18.58
C GLY A 761 -21.51 -13.78 -17.73
N VAL A 762 -22.25 -14.62 -16.98
CA VAL A 762 -21.64 -15.67 -16.13
C VAL A 762 -21.00 -16.74 -17.00
N GLY A 763 -19.67 -16.79 -16.96
CA GLY A 763 -18.85 -17.67 -17.77
C GLY A 763 -18.51 -17.10 -19.15
N ALA A 764 -18.95 -15.89 -19.50
CA ALA A 764 -18.52 -15.20 -20.72
C ALA A 764 -17.20 -14.43 -20.49
N ASN A 765 -16.67 -13.77 -21.52
CA ASN A 765 -15.47 -12.93 -21.45
C ASN A 765 -14.22 -13.63 -20.84
N PHE A 766 -14.16 -14.97 -20.94
CA PHE A 766 -13.08 -15.74 -20.34
C PHE A 766 -11.77 -15.50 -21.10
N GLN A 767 -10.72 -15.16 -20.35
CA GLN A 767 -9.42 -14.73 -20.86
C GLN A 767 -8.30 -15.50 -20.17
N ASP A 768 -7.19 -15.65 -20.87
CA ASP A 768 -5.94 -16.22 -20.35
C ASP A 768 -4.76 -15.72 -21.21
N HIS A 769 -3.57 -15.65 -20.61
CA HIS A 769 -2.34 -15.32 -21.32
C HIS A 769 -1.88 -16.53 -22.14
N ALA A 770 -1.95 -16.39 -23.46
CA ALA A 770 -1.43 -17.37 -24.41
C ALA A 770 0.09 -17.24 -24.52
N ASN A 771 0.84 -18.33 -24.41
CA ASN A 771 2.29 -18.34 -24.62
C ASN A 771 2.72 -19.24 -25.78
N ILE A 772 3.93 -19.02 -26.27
CA ILE A 772 4.60 -19.89 -27.23
C ILE A 772 6.04 -20.13 -26.78
N ARG A 773 6.51 -21.38 -26.75
CA ARG A 773 7.86 -21.69 -26.24
C ARG A 773 8.88 -21.80 -27.38
N THR A 774 9.79 -20.85 -27.53
CA THR A 774 10.98 -21.04 -28.39
C THR A 774 12.19 -21.46 -27.56
N SER A 775 13.14 -22.19 -28.13
CA SER A 775 14.24 -22.79 -27.37
C SER A 775 15.50 -22.92 -28.19
N ASN A 776 16.63 -22.75 -27.50
CA ASN A 776 17.97 -22.86 -28.03
C ASN A 776 18.81 -23.66 -27.04
N ASN A 777 19.66 -24.54 -27.56
CA ASN A 777 20.77 -25.06 -26.76
C ASN A 777 21.83 -23.97 -26.67
N ILE A 778 22.29 -23.65 -25.47
CA ILE A 778 23.32 -22.63 -25.24
C ILE A 778 24.54 -23.24 -24.55
N SER A 779 25.71 -22.67 -24.80
CA SER A 779 26.96 -23.07 -24.18
C SER A 779 27.17 -22.25 -22.90
N VAL A 780 26.90 -22.87 -21.75
CA VAL A 780 27.11 -22.26 -20.43
C VAL A 780 27.84 -23.23 -19.51
N TYR A 781 28.75 -22.71 -18.68
CA TYR A 781 29.60 -23.52 -17.77
C TYR A 781 28.77 -24.33 -16.75
N LEU A 782 27.62 -23.80 -16.33
CA LEU A 782 26.66 -24.49 -15.47
C LEU A 782 25.25 -24.21 -16.00
N SER A 783 24.59 -25.20 -16.60
CA SER A 783 23.17 -25.10 -16.98
C SER A 783 22.26 -25.58 -15.85
N VAL A 784 21.00 -25.11 -15.82
CA VAL A 784 19.96 -25.68 -14.94
C VAL A 784 19.71 -27.15 -15.30
N ALA A 785 19.97 -27.55 -16.56
CA ALA A 785 19.92 -28.94 -16.99
C ALA A 785 20.87 -29.88 -16.23
N ASN A 786 21.94 -29.36 -15.61
CA ASN A 786 22.83 -30.19 -14.78
C ASN A 786 22.09 -30.71 -13.53
N LEU A 787 21.09 -29.98 -13.02
CA LEU A 787 20.28 -30.41 -11.88
C LEU A 787 19.33 -31.56 -12.23
N THR A 788 19.02 -31.78 -13.51
CA THR A 788 18.18 -32.91 -13.93
C THR A 788 19.00 -34.09 -14.47
N THR A 789 20.23 -33.84 -14.92
CA THR A 789 21.08 -34.87 -15.56
C THR A 789 22.21 -35.40 -14.67
N ASN A 790 22.60 -34.70 -13.60
CA ASN A 790 23.66 -35.12 -12.68
C ASN A 790 23.10 -35.25 -11.25
N ALA A 791 22.85 -36.49 -10.83
CA ALA A 791 22.27 -36.81 -9.52
C ALA A 791 23.15 -36.39 -8.33
N THR A 792 24.48 -36.48 -8.47
CA THR A 792 25.42 -36.03 -7.42
C THR A 792 25.34 -34.52 -7.25
N TYR A 793 25.42 -33.78 -8.35
CA TYR A 793 25.29 -32.32 -8.31
C TYR A 793 23.94 -31.87 -7.76
N TYR A 794 22.84 -32.52 -8.18
CA TYR A 794 21.51 -32.29 -7.61
C TYR A 794 21.50 -32.47 -6.09
N ALA A 795 22.03 -33.60 -5.58
CA ALA A 795 22.05 -33.92 -4.16
C ALA A 795 22.88 -32.90 -3.36
N GLU A 796 24.03 -32.49 -3.88
CA GLU A 796 24.88 -31.45 -3.29
C GLU A 796 24.15 -30.10 -3.22
N GLN A 797 23.51 -29.67 -4.31
CA GLN A 797 22.79 -28.39 -4.34
C GLN A 797 21.54 -28.41 -3.45
N LEU A 798 20.85 -29.55 -3.35
CA LEU A 798 19.71 -29.72 -2.45
C LEU A 798 20.18 -29.69 -0.98
N ALA A 799 21.30 -30.35 -0.67
CA ALA A 799 21.90 -30.30 0.67
C ALA A 799 22.32 -28.88 1.07
N LEU A 800 22.89 -28.09 0.14
CA LEU A 800 23.19 -26.67 0.38
C LEU A 800 21.93 -25.87 0.73
N TYR A 801 20.83 -26.12 0.02
CA TYR A 801 19.56 -25.48 0.35
C TYR A 801 19.03 -25.92 1.70
N ARG A 802 19.05 -27.21 2.02
CA ARG A 802 18.54 -27.71 3.30
C ARG A 802 19.34 -27.25 4.51
N ASN A 803 20.65 -27.19 4.39
CA ASN A 803 21.53 -26.81 5.48
C ASN A 803 21.58 -25.29 5.67
N ASN A 804 21.68 -24.54 4.56
CA ASN A 804 22.07 -23.12 4.61
C ASN A 804 21.07 -22.19 3.91
N ARG A 805 20.02 -22.71 3.26
CA ARG A 805 19.07 -21.93 2.43
C ARG A 805 19.76 -21.19 1.27
N THR A 806 20.85 -21.74 0.76
CA THR A 806 21.62 -21.21 -0.38
C THR A 806 21.59 -22.16 -1.58
N GLY A 807 22.11 -21.70 -2.72
CA GLY A 807 22.19 -22.51 -3.93
C GLY A 807 20.93 -22.40 -4.81
N PRO A 808 20.90 -23.09 -5.95
CA PRO A 808 19.87 -22.85 -6.98
C PRO A 808 18.45 -23.14 -6.49
N PHE A 809 18.27 -24.01 -5.49
CA PHE A 809 16.94 -24.31 -4.93
C PHE A 809 16.33 -23.16 -4.11
N SER A 810 17.07 -22.09 -3.77
CA SER A 810 16.55 -20.93 -3.02
C SER A 810 15.80 -19.89 -3.88
N THR A 811 15.71 -20.09 -5.19
CA THR A 811 14.99 -19.22 -6.14
C THR A 811 14.19 -20.05 -7.15
N GLU A 812 13.25 -19.44 -7.87
CA GLU A 812 12.40 -20.13 -8.84
C GLU A 812 13.11 -20.50 -10.14
N GLY A 813 14.18 -19.80 -10.52
CA GLY A 813 15.02 -20.13 -11.68
C GLY A 813 15.18 -19.01 -12.71
N THR A 814 14.23 -18.08 -12.81
CA THR A 814 14.42 -16.84 -13.59
C THR A 814 13.72 -15.65 -12.95
N ASN A 815 14.29 -14.47 -13.14
CA ASN A 815 13.75 -13.19 -12.72
C ASN A 815 13.83 -12.14 -13.85
N ALA A 816 14.14 -12.53 -15.09
CA ALA A 816 14.40 -11.60 -16.20
C ALA A 816 13.28 -11.64 -17.24
N PHE A 817 12.63 -10.48 -17.40
CA PHE A 817 11.41 -10.32 -18.18
C PHE A 817 11.52 -9.09 -19.07
N ALA A 818 10.71 -9.03 -20.12
CA ALA A 818 10.47 -7.79 -20.85
C ALA A 818 9.01 -7.69 -21.29
N PHE A 819 8.34 -6.61 -20.89
CA PHE A 819 6.96 -6.32 -21.28
C PHE A 819 6.98 -5.20 -22.30
N LEU A 820 6.59 -5.51 -23.54
CA LEU A 820 6.82 -4.65 -24.70
C LEU A 820 5.51 -4.31 -25.44
N PRO A 821 5.34 -3.05 -25.86
CA PRO A 821 4.24 -2.65 -26.75
C PRO A 821 4.50 -3.18 -28.17
N THR A 822 3.45 -3.34 -28.97
CA THR A 822 3.53 -3.81 -30.38
C THR A 822 4.66 -3.18 -31.19
N PRO A 823 4.79 -1.82 -31.26
CA PRO A 823 5.84 -1.19 -32.06
C PRO A 823 7.27 -1.49 -31.58
N SER A 824 7.46 -1.99 -30.35
CA SER A 824 8.80 -2.34 -29.85
C SER A 824 9.31 -3.69 -30.35
N PHE A 825 8.41 -4.62 -30.72
CA PHE A 825 8.82 -5.96 -31.16
C PHE A 825 8.47 -6.27 -32.62
N THR A 826 7.69 -5.42 -33.31
CA THR A 826 7.38 -5.61 -34.73
C THR A 826 7.23 -4.31 -35.52
N ASN A 827 7.73 -4.33 -36.76
CA ASN A 827 7.54 -3.25 -37.74
C ASN A 827 6.17 -3.33 -38.44
N SER A 828 5.42 -4.42 -38.25
CA SER A 828 4.12 -4.65 -38.90
C SER A 828 2.92 -4.13 -38.10
N THR A 829 3.14 -3.17 -37.19
CA THR A 829 2.10 -2.65 -36.29
C THR A 829 0.91 -2.10 -37.08
N SER A 830 1.16 -1.35 -38.15
CA SER A 830 0.12 -0.76 -39.01
C SER A 830 -0.69 -1.83 -39.76
N GLU A 831 -0.03 -2.88 -40.26
CA GLU A 831 -0.67 -4.00 -40.95
C GLU A 831 -1.52 -4.84 -39.99
N ILE A 832 -1.00 -5.11 -38.78
CA ILE A 832 -1.74 -5.82 -37.72
C ILE A 832 -2.98 -5.03 -37.32
N LEU A 833 -2.84 -3.72 -37.09
CA LEU A 833 -3.97 -2.84 -36.79
C LEU A 833 -4.99 -2.83 -37.92
N LYS A 834 -4.55 -2.71 -39.18
CA LYS A 834 -5.44 -2.72 -40.34
C LYS A 834 -6.21 -4.04 -40.43
N SER A 835 -5.53 -5.16 -40.20
CA SER A 835 -6.16 -6.49 -40.17
C SER A 835 -7.21 -6.56 -39.05
N ALA A 836 -6.86 -6.15 -37.82
CA ALA A 836 -7.78 -6.15 -36.70
C ALA A 836 -8.99 -5.22 -36.95
N SER A 837 -8.76 -4.00 -37.44
CA SER A 837 -9.83 -3.02 -37.69
C SER A 837 -10.80 -3.44 -38.81
N SER A 838 -10.44 -4.42 -39.63
CA SER A 838 -11.32 -4.97 -40.67
C SER A 838 -12.34 -5.99 -40.14
N ILE A 839 -12.15 -6.48 -38.92
CA ILE A 839 -13.03 -7.45 -38.26
C ILE A 839 -13.98 -6.69 -37.33
N THR A 840 -15.27 -7.02 -37.40
CA THR A 840 -16.25 -6.52 -36.45
C THR A 840 -16.49 -7.56 -35.36
N PRO A 841 -16.64 -7.15 -34.10
CA PRO A 841 -17.00 -8.06 -33.01
C PRO A 841 -18.20 -8.97 -33.32
N ALA A 842 -19.22 -8.44 -34.00
CA ALA A 842 -20.40 -9.19 -34.42
C ALA A 842 -20.13 -10.26 -35.50
N SER A 843 -19.08 -10.12 -36.32
CA SER A 843 -18.68 -11.15 -37.29
C SER A 843 -17.75 -12.20 -36.71
N TYR A 844 -17.09 -11.90 -35.59
CA TYR A 844 -16.19 -12.81 -34.88
C TYR A 844 -16.92 -13.66 -33.83
N LEU A 845 -17.76 -13.06 -32.99
CA LEU A 845 -18.50 -13.78 -31.96
C LEU A 845 -19.64 -14.63 -32.58
N PRO A 846 -20.09 -15.70 -31.91
CA PRO A 846 -21.23 -16.49 -32.38
C PRO A 846 -22.47 -15.63 -32.61
N SER A 847 -23.22 -15.88 -33.67
CA SER A 847 -24.45 -15.11 -33.98
C SER A 847 -25.54 -15.25 -32.92
N SER A 848 -25.47 -16.28 -32.07
CA SER A 848 -26.35 -16.50 -30.92
C SER A 848 -25.85 -15.85 -29.63
N ILE A 849 -24.78 -15.05 -29.66
CA ILE A 849 -24.25 -14.39 -28.48
C ILE A 849 -25.28 -13.39 -27.92
N ASP A 850 -25.34 -13.26 -26.60
CA ASP A 850 -26.23 -12.29 -25.97
C ASP A 850 -25.82 -10.85 -26.35
N PRO A 851 -26.78 -9.95 -26.68
CA PRO A 851 -26.47 -8.58 -27.07
C PRO A 851 -25.64 -7.79 -26.05
N THR A 852 -25.79 -8.06 -24.75
CA THR A 852 -25.01 -7.38 -23.71
C THR A 852 -23.54 -7.81 -23.73
N ILE A 853 -23.28 -9.10 -23.99
CA ILE A 853 -21.92 -9.62 -24.14
C ILE A 853 -21.27 -9.05 -25.41
N LEU A 854 -22.02 -8.98 -26.51
CA LEU A 854 -21.54 -8.34 -27.75
C LEU A 854 -21.17 -6.87 -27.49
N ALA A 855 -22.05 -6.09 -26.86
CA ALA A 855 -21.79 -4.68 -26.55
C ALA A 855 -20.56 -4.50 -25.64
N GLY A 856 -20.40 -5.37 -24.63
CA GLY A 856 -19.21 -5.38 -23.77
C GLY A 856 -17.92 -5.67 -24.54
N TYR A 857 -17.94 -6.68 -25.42
CA TYR A 857 -16.77 -7.00 -26.23
C TYR A 857 -16.49 -5.94 -27.29
N GLU A 858 -17.50 -5.28 -27.87
CA GLU A 858 -17.31 -4.14 -28.78
C GLU A 858 -16.53 -3.00 -28.12
N LEU A 859 -16.84 -2.69 -26.86
CA LEU A 859 -16.11 -1.68 -26.11
C LEU A 859 -14.68 -2.12 -25.78
N GLN A 860 -14.50 -3.36 -25.33
CA GLN A 860 -13.15 -3.91 -25.12
C GLN A 860 -12.33 -3.95 -26.42
N TYR A 861 -12.95 -4.31 -27.54
CA TYR A 861 -12.30 -4.37 -28.85
C TYR A 861 -11.77 -3.00 -29.27
N LYS A 862 -12.57 -1.95 -29.06
CA LYS A 862 -12.14 -0.57 -29.29
C LYS A 862 -10.91 -0.21 -28.46
N ILE A 863 -10.88 -0.59 -27.18
CA ILE A 863 -9.72 -0.38 -26.29
C ILE A 863 -8.51 -1.16 -26.81
N LEU A 864 -8.67 -2.44 -27.16
CA LEU A 864 -7.59 -3.27 -27.69
C LEU A 864 -6.99 -2.73 -29.00
N LEU A 865 -7.81 -2.18 -29.90
CA LEU A 865 -7.32 -1.53 -31.13
C LEU A 865 -6.47 -0.29 -30.82
N GLN A 866 -6.84 0.49 -29.81
CA GLN A 866 -6.05 1.65 -29.36
C GLN A 866 -4.73 1.19 -28.73
N ASP A 867 -4.78 0.12 -27.93
CA ASP A 867 -3.63 -0.44 -27.23
C ASP A 867 -2.55 -0.95 -28.21
N LEU A 868 -2.93 -1.48 -29.37
CA LEU A 868 -1.98 -1.92 -30.41
C LEU A 868 -1.02 -0.80 -30.85
N LEU A 869 -1.47 0.45 -30.87
CA LEU A 869 -0.68 1.62 -31.26
C LEU A 869 0.06 2.28 -30.10
N SER A 870 -0.37 2.00 -28.87
CA SER A 870 0.14 2.68 -27.69
C SER A 870 1.60 2.28 -27.43
N PRO A 871 2.55 3.24 -27.37
CA PRO A 871 3.92 2.93 -26.98
C PRO A 871 4.04 2.68 -25.47
N LYS A 872 2.94 2.82 -24.71
CA LYS A 872 2.91 2.66 -23.26
C LYS A 872 2.28 1.36 -22.79
N MET A 873 1.50 0.69 -23.64
CA MET A 873 0.74 -0.52 -23.28
C MET A 873 1.53 -1.77 -23.68
N PRO A 874 2.03 -2.58 -22.74
CA PRO A 874 2.66 -3.84 -23.09
C PRO A 874 1.64 -4.81 -23.69
N ILE A 875 1.94 -5.35 -24.86
CA ILE A 875 1.10 -6.33 -25.58
C ILE A 875 1.71 -7.72 -25.52
N MET A 876 3.04 -7.79 -25.40
CA MET A 876 3.81 -9.02 -25.38
C MET A 876 4.80 -9.01 -24.23
N GLU A 877 4.85 -10.09 -23.48
CA GLU A 877 5.90 -10.38 -22.50
C GLU A 877 6.91 -11.35 -23.11
N PHE A 878 8.19 -11.19 -22.79
CA PHE A 878 9.27 -12.11 -23.14
C PHE A 878 9.99 -12.54 -21.87
N ILE A 879 9.87 -13.82 -21.51
CA ILE A 879 10.63 -14.42 -20.41
C ILE A 879 11.84 -15.13 -20.97
N TRP A 880 13.03 -14.87 -20.43
CA TRP A 880 14.23 -15.64 -20.74
C TRP A 880 14.56 -16.64 -19.62
N SER A 881 14.82 -17.90 -19.99
CA SER A 881 15.27 -18.93 -19.06
C SER A 881 16.12 -19.98 -19.78
N ASP A 882 17.44 -19.97 -19.55
CA ASP A 882 18.40 -21.00 -20.00
C ASP A 882 18.21 -21.42 -21.48
N GLY A 883 18.29 -20.44 -22.39
CA GLY A 883 18.15 -20.66 -23.84
C GLY A 883 16.70 -20.72 -24.34
N THR A 884 15.72 -20.76 -23.44
CA THR A 884 14.29 -20.65 -23.74
C THR A 884 13.86 -19.18 -23.74
N ILE A 885 13.10 -18.77 -24.76
CA ILE A 885 12.32 -17.53 -24.75
C ILE A 885 10.86 -17.92 -24.77
N LEU A 886 10.07 -17.33 -23.88
CA LEU A 886 8.63 -17.53 -23.81
C LEU A 886 7.94 -16.20 -24.14
N PRO A 887 7.55 -15.95 -25.40
CA PRO A 887 6.64 -14.87 -25.71
C PRO A 887 5.23 -15.18 -25.20
N ILE A 888 4.59 -14.19 -24.58
CA ILE A 888 3.27 -14.31 -23.95
C ILE A 888 2.40 -13.10 -24.30
N ILE A 889 1.27 -13.34 -24.95
CA ILE A 889 0.28 -12.29 -25.22
C ILE A 889 -0.33 -11.85 -23.89
N GLN A 890 -0.22 -10.55 -23.60
CA GLN A 890 -0.77 -9.95 -22.39
C GLN A 890 -2.23 -9.50 -22.58
N HIS A 891 -2.62 -9.11 -23.80
CA HIS A 891 -3.98 -8.62 -24.09
C HIS A 891 -4.56 -9.34 -25.31
N PRO A 892 -5.02 -10.59 -25.14
CA PRO A 892 -5.59 -11.36 -26.24
C PRO A 892 -6.85 -10.69 -26.76
N PHE A 893 -7.06 -10.74 -28.08
CA PHE A 893 -8.34 -10.41 -28.70
C PHE A 893 -9.33 -11.57 -28.56
N SER A 894 -8.84 -12.81 -28.55
CA SER A 894 -9.70 -13.99 -28.38
C SER A 894 -10.54 -13.89 -27.11
N ARG A 895 -11.80 -14.34 -27.18
CA ARG A 895 -12.72 -14.40 -26.04
C ARG A 895 -13.35 -15.78 -25.90
N GLY A 896 -13.16 -16.33 -24.72
CA GLY A 896 -13.60 -17.66 -24.37
C GLY A 896 -14.89 -17.74 -23.56
N SER A 897 -15.18 -18.95 -23.08
CA SER A 897 -16.23 -19.17 -22.09
C SER A 897 -15.94 -20.30 -21.11
N VAL A 898 -16.68 -20.30 -19.99
CA VAL A 898 -16.75 -21.36 -18.98
C VAL A 898 -18.22 -21.77 -18.82
N LYS A 899 -18.54 -23.02 -19.16
CA LYS A 899 -19.92 -23.53 -19.15
C LYS A 899 -20.00 -24.88 -18.45
N ILE A 900 -21.03 -25.09 -17.63
CA ILE A 900 -21.35 -26.41 -17.11
C ILE A 900 -21.60 -27.42 -18.23
N THR A 901 -21.16 -28.66 -17.99
CA THR A 901 -21.36 -29.82 -18.87
C THR A 901 -22.25 -30.88 -18.22
N SER A 902 -22.57 -30.71 -16.94
CA SER A 902 -23.34 -31.62 -16.11
C SER A 902 -24.00 -30.85 -14.97
N THR A 903 -25.10 -31.39 -14.44
CA THR A 903 -25.70 -30.95 -13.17
C THR A 903 -24.99 -31.51 -11.95
N ASN A 904 -24.04 -32.45 -12.15
CA ASN A 904 -23.18 -32.94 -11.08
C ASN A 904 -22.07 -31.90 -10.78
N PRO A 905 -22.06 -31.29 -9.58
CA PRO A 905 -21.09 -30.24 -9.23
C PRO A 905 -19.64 -30.74 -9.22
N PHE A 906 -19.42 -32.06 -9.07
CA PHE A 906 -18.08 -32.66 -9.07
C PHE A 906 -17.51 -32.91 -10.47
N VAL A 907 -18.28 -32.63 -11.53
CA VAL A 907 -17.80 -32.63 -12.92
C VAL A 907 -17.34 -31.22 -13.27
N PRO A 908 -16.05 -30.99 -13.59
CA PRO A 908 -15.53 -29.67 -13.95
C PRO A 908 -16.27 -29.05 -15.15
N PRO A 909 -16.35 -27.72 -15.23
CA PRO A 909 -16.96 -27.05 -16.37
C PRO A 909 -16.08 -27.21 -17.62
N ALA A 910 -16.70 -27.09 -18.81
CA ALA A 910 -15.98 -26.85 -20.04
C ALA A 910 -15.46 -25.40 -20.05
N ALA A 911 -14.15 -25.22 -19.95
CA ALA A 911 -13.49 -23.92 -20.02
C ALA A 911 -12.63 -23.83 -21.29
N ASN A 912 -12.64 -22.68 -21.94
CA ASN A 912 -11.83 -22.42 -23.13
C ASN A 912 -11.63 -20.92 -23.32
N PRO A 913 -10.39 -20.39 -23.28
CA PRO A 913 -10.09 -18.97 -23.60
C PRO A 913 -10.13 -18.70 -25.11
N ASP A 914 -10.31 -19.76 -25.91
CA ASP A 914 -10.39 -19.76 -27.37
C ASP A 914 -9.13 -19.20 -28.06
N PHE A 915 -7.96 -19.61 -27.57
CA PHE A 915 -6.67 -19.13 -28.07
C PHE A 915 -6.56 -19.14 -29.58
N LEU A 916 -6.09 -18.01 -30.14
CA LEU A 916 -5.85 -17.79 -31.57
C LEU A 916 -7.11 -17.76 -32.44
N SER A 917 -8.31 -17.83 -31.85
CA SER A 917 -9.57 -17.72 -32.60
C SER A 917 -9.69 -16.36 -33.28
N HIS A 918 -9.25 -15.29 -32.61
CA HIS A 918 -9.09 -14.00 -33.25
C HIS A 918 -7.74 -13.95 -33.99
N PRO A 919 -7.73 -13.64 -35.31
CA PRO A 919 -6.51 -13.74 -36.12
C PRO A 919 -5.40 -12.75 -35.70
N THR A 920 -5.75 -11.64 -35.06
CA THR A 920 -4.76 -10.69 -34.50
C THR A 920 -3.81 -11.37 -33.51
N ASP A 921 -4.31 -12.30 -32.70
CA ASP A 921 -3.47 -12.99 -31.70
C ASP A 921 -2.40 -13.85 -32.38
N LEU A 922 -2.74 -14.50 -33.51
CA LEU A 922 -1.78 -15.26 -34.29
C LEU A 922 -0.71 -14.36 -34.92
N LEU A 923 -1.10 -13.20 -35.45
CA LEU A 923 -0.15 -12.24 -36.03
C LEU A 923 0.81 -11.69 -34.97
N LEU A 924 0.30 -11.32 -33.80
CA LEU A 924 1.11 -10.87 -32.67
C LEU A 924 2.10 -11.96 -32.22
N MET A 925 1.62 -13.20 -32.07
CA MET A 925 2.46 -14.32 -31.63
C MET A 925 3.54 -14.66 -32.67
N SER A 926 3.21 -14.63 -33.96
CA SER A 926 4.16 -14.92 -35.04
C SER A 926 5.26 -13.86 -35.11
N ALA A 927 4.89 -12.59 -34.98
CA ALA A 927 5.83 -11.49 -34.85
C ALA A 927 6.72 -11.64 -33.60
N ALA A 928 6.16 -12.11 -32.48
CA ALA A 928 6.91 -12.34 -31.26
C ALA A 928 7.90 -13.52 -31.36
N VAL A 929 7.57 -14.59 -32.09
CA VAL A 929 8.55 -15.66 -32.41
C VAL A 929 9.73 -15.10 -33.19
N GLN A 930 9.48 -14.25 -34.19
CA GLN A 930 10.54 -13.60 -34.96
C GLN A 930 11.38 -12.65 -34.08
N TYR A 931 10.74 -11.89 -33.18
CA TYR A 931 11.46 -11.03 -32.24
C TYR A 931 12.29 -11.84 -31.24
N GLY A 932 11.79 -13.00 -30.77
CA GLY A 932 12.56 -13.94 -29.96
C GLY A 932 13.86 -14.36 -30.64
N ARG A 933 13.84 -14.63 -31.95
CA ARG A 933 15.07 -14.89 -32.73
C ARG A 933 16.01 -13.69 -32.75
N LYS A 934 15.51 -12.47 -32.82
CA LYS A 934 16.34 -11.25 -32.73
C LYS A 934 17.00 -11.11 -31.36
N ILE A 935 16.30 -11.43 -30.27
CA ILE A 935 16.88 -11.48 -28.91
C ILE A 935 18.05 -12.48 -28.88
N VAL A 936 17.88 -13.66 -29.46
CA VAL A 936 18.94 -14.69 -29.52
C VAL A 936 20.14 -14.24 -30.35
N GLN A 937 19.91 -13.50 -31.44
CA GLN A 937 20.95 -12.98 -32.33
C GLN A 937 21.69 -11.76 -31.76
N ALA A 938 21.17 -11.11 -30.73
CA ALA A 938 21.83 -9.98 -30.10
C ALA A 938 23.22 -10.41 -29.57
N PRO A 939 24.28 -9.61 -29.75
CA PRO A 939 25.66 -10.00 -29.41
C PRO A 939 25.84 -10.63 -28.03
N ALA A 940 25.12 -10.16 -27.01
CA ALA A 940 25.22 -10.67 -25.66
C ALA A 940 24.69 -12.11 -25.48
N ILE A 941 23.69 -12.52 -26.26
CA ILE A 941 23.17 -13.90 -26.26
C ILE A 941 23.90 -14.74 -27.31
N ALA A 942 24.24 -14.16 -28.46
CA ALA A 942 24.98 -14.84 -29.52
C ALA A 942 26.35 -15.37 -29.04
N SER A 943 26.99 -14.70 -28.08
CA SER A 943 28.24 -15.17 -27.45
C SER A 943 28.09 -16.49 -26.69
N LEU A 944 26.86 -16.92 -26.40
CA LEU A 944 26.57 -18.24 -25.80
C LEU A 944 26.43 -19.35 -26.84
N SER A 945 26.73 -19.07 -28.12
CA SER A 945 26.61 -20.02 -29.24
C SER A 945 25.24 -20.72 -29.29
N PRO A 946 24.12 -19.97 -29.29
CA PRO A 946 22.78 -20.56 -29.28
C PRO A 946 22.51 -21.37 -30.55
N VAL A 947 21.98 -22.58 -30.39
CA VAL A 947 21.50 -23.43 -31.49
C VAL A 947 20.00 -23.65 -31.32
N GLU A 948 19.19 -23.08 -32.22
CA GLU A 948 17.74 -23.18 -32.14
C GLU A 948 17.25 -24.63 -32.25
N THR A 949 16.47 -25.05 -31.27
CA THR A 949 15.81 -26.36 -31.21
C THR A 949 14.30 -26.25 -31.42
N LEU A 950 13.67 -25.17 -30.98
CA LEU A 950 12.25 -24.88 -31.19
C LEU A 950 12.06 -23.41 -31.58
N PRO A 951 11.30 -23.10 -32.64
CA PRO A 951 10.62 -24.02 -33.56
C PRO A 951 11.56 -24.85 -34.44
N GLY A 952 12.83 -24.48 -34.49
CA GLY A 952 13.87 -25.17 -35.25
C GLY A 952 14.17 -24.44 -36.56
N PRO A 953 15.38 -24.65 -37.11
CA PRO A 953 15.89 -23.86 -38.24
C PRO A 953 15.12 -24.06 -39.55
N ALA A 954 14.26 -25.07 -39.67
CA ALA A 954 13.43 -25.29 -40.85
C ALA A 954 12.17 -24.40 -40.89
N VAL A 955 11.75 -23.83 -39.76
CA VAL A 955 10.55 -22.98 -39.66
C VAL A 955 10.96 -21.54 -39.96
N GLN A 956 10.81 -21.10 -41.20
CA GLN A 956 11.33 -19.80 -41.67
C GLN A 956 10.25 -18.85 -42.17
N THR A 957 9.30 -19.36 -42.96
CA THR A 957 8.25 -18.51 -43.54
C THR A 957 7.19 -18.14 -42.51
N GLU A 958 6.49 -17.03 -42.73
CA GLU A 958 5.37 -16.60 -41.89
C GLU A 958 4.33 -17.72 -41.69
N GLN A 959 3.98 -18.43 -42.76
CA GLN A 959 3.03 -19.56 -42.69
C GLN A 959 3.56 -20.71 -41.82
N GLN A 960 4.84 -21.04 -41.92
CA GLN A 960 5.46 -22.08 -41.08
C GLN A 960 5.48 -21.66 -39.60
N ILE A 961 5.77 -20.39 -39.31
CA ILE A 961 5.74 -19.84 -37.95
C ILE A 961 4.31 -19.87 -37.40
N GLN A 962 3.32 -19.45 -38.17
CA GLN A 962 1.92 -19.50 -37.78
C GLN A 962 1.47 -20.94 -37.49
N GLU A 963 1.81 -21.89 -38.35
CA GLU A 963 1.49 -23.31 -38.13
C GLU A 963 2.18 -23.84 -36.87
N TYR A 964 3.44 -23.45 -36.64
CA TYR A 964 4.12 -23.76 -35.39
C TYR A 964 3.39 -23.20 -34.16
N VAL A 965 2.95 -21.94 -34.21
CA VAL A 965 2.18 -21.30 -33.13
C VAL A 965 0.89 -22.07 -32.86
N ARG A 966 0.11 -22.43 -33.89
CA ARG A 966 -1.13 -23.21 -33.71
C ARG A 966 -0.88 -24.55 -33.02
N ASN A 967 0.19 -25.23 -33.43
CA ASN A 967 0.58 -26.53 -32.88
C ASN A 967 1.19 -26.48 -31.47
N ASN A 968 1.63 -25.30 -31.00
CA ASN A 968 2.42 -25.20 -29.77
C ASN A 968 1.97 -24.11 -28.79
N VAL A 969 0.94 -23.32 -29.11
CA VAL A 969 0.39 -22.34 -28.15
C VAL A 969 0.00 -23.02 -26.84
N GLY A 970 0.40 -22.41 -25.73
CA GLY A 970 0.14 -22.86 -24.37
C GLY A 970 -0.52 -21.77 -23.54
N THR A 971 -0.72 -22.08 -22.26
CA THR A 971 -1.30 -21.18 -21.25
C THR A 971 -0.24 -20.83 -20.21
N THR A 972 -0.34 -19.63 -19.64
CA THR A 972 0.46 -19.18 -18.48
C THR A 972 -0.29 -19.40 -17.16
N TRP A 973 -1.42 -20.13 -17.20
CA TRP A 973 -2.30 -20.42 -16.07
C TRP A 973 -2.90 -19.17 -15.43
N HIS A 974 -3.33 -18.22 -16.27
CA HIS A 974 -3.93 -16.95 -15.87
C HIS A 974 -5.42 -16.85 -16.26
N PRO A 975 -6.27 -17.85 -15.96
CA PRO A 975 -7.68 -17.77 -16.27
C PRO A 975 -8.36 -16.61 -15.52
N SER A 976 -9.10 -15.78 -16.24
CA SER A 976 -9.74 -14.57 -15.72
C SER A 976 -11.00 -14.20 -16.53
N GLY A 977 -11.73 -13.16 -16.08
CA GLY A 977 -12.84 -12.55 -16.83
C GLY A 977 -14.18 -13.29 -16.83
N SER A 978 -14.26 -14.53 -16.37
CA SER A 978 -15.51 -15.32 -16.37
C SER A 978 -16.65 -14.81 -15.48
N THR A 979 -16.37 -13.85 -14.60
CA THR A 979 -17.35 -13.18 -13.73
C THR A 979 -17.09 -11.66 -13.70
N SER A 980 -16.87 -11.10 -14.90
CA SER A 980 -16.33 -9.75 -15.12
C SER A 980 -17.00 -8.62 -14.32
N MET A 981 -16.17 -7.73 -13.77
CA MET A 981 -16.55 -6.46 -13.16
C MET A 981 -16.76 -5.40 -14.26
N MET A 982 -17.96 -5.37 -14.81
CA MET A 982 -18.39 -4.45 -15.87
C MET A 982 -19.82 -3.99 -15.60
N LYS A 983 -20.30 -2.97 -16.32
CA LYS A 983 -21.73 -2.65 -16.31
C LYS A 983 -22.54 -3.87 -16.76
N ARG A 984 -23.74 -4.06 -16.19
CA ARG A 984 -24.60 -5.21 -16.47
C ARG A 984 -24.99 -5.26 -17.96
N GLU A 985 -25.29 -4.11 -18.55
CA GLU A 985 -25.62 -3.93 -19.96
C GLU A 985 -24.44 -4.20 -20.92
N LEU A 986 -23.23 -4.34 -20.38
CA LEU A 986 -22.02 -4.72 -21.10
C LEU A 986 -21.62 -6.19 -20.81
N GLY A 987 -22.56 -7.01 -20.33
CA GLY A 987 -22.31 -8.42 -19.98
C GLY A 987 -21.58 -8.59 -18.65
N GLY A 988 -21.55 -7.57 -17.78
CA GLY A 988 -20.98 -7.65 -16.45
C GLY A 988 -21.73 -8.61 -15.52
N VAL A 989 -20.99 -9.26 -14.62
CA VAL A 989 -21.53 -10.18 -13.61
C VAL A 989 -21.54 -9.55 -12.23
N VAL A 990 -20.51 -8.77 -11.90
CA VAL A 990 -20.41 -8.05 -10.63
C VAL A 990 -20.30 -6.54 -10.81
N ASP A 991 -20.80 -5.80 -9.82
CA ASP A 991 -20.55 -4.36 -9.69
C ASP A 991 -19.13 -4.07 -9.16
N THR A 992 -18.80 -2.79 -9.01
CA THR A 992 -17.50 -2.29 -8.55
C THR A 992 -17.22 -2.60 -7.08
N ASP A 993 -18.25 -2.97 -6.34
CA ASP A 993 -18.20 -3.49 -4.97
C ASP A 993 -18.19 -5.04 -4.96
N PHE A 994 -18.03 -5.71 -6.10
CA PHE A 994 -18.03 -7.17 -6.25
C PHE A 994 -19.38 -7.87 -6.03
N ARG A 995 -20.50 -7.13 -5.92
CA ARG A 995 -21.84 -7.71 -5.75
C ARG A 995 -22.35 -8.28 -7.05
N VAL A 996 -22.92 -9.49 -7.01
CA VAL A 996 -23.50 -10.13 -8.19
C VAL A 996 -24.80 -9.43 -8.60
N TYR A 997 -24.92 -9.03 -9.86
CA TYR A 997 -26.13 -8.35 -10.34
C TYR A 997 -27.38 -9.21 -10.18
N GLY A 998 -28.45 -8.60 -9.67
CA GLY A 998 -29.75 -9.26 -9.49
C GLY A 998 -29.83 -10.21 -8.29
N VAL A 999 -28.76 -10.32 -7.48
CA VAL A 999 -28.70 -11.20 -6.32
C VAL A 999 -28.18 -10.45 -5.10
N GLN A 1000 -28.95 -10.48 -4.00
CA GLN A 1000 -28.53 -9.92 -2.72
C GLN A 1000 -27.67 -10.93 -1.94
N ASN A 1001 -26.80 -10.41 -1.08
CA ASN A 1001 -25.97 -11.19 -0.15
C ASN A 1001 -24.97 -12.15 -0.84
N LEU A 1002 -24.53 -11.79 -2.04
CA LEU A 1002 -23.58 -12.57 -2.83
C LEU A 1002 -22.54 -11.66 -3.49
N ARG A 1003 -21.26 -12.01 -3.31
CA ARG A 1003 -20.13 -11.40 -4.03
C ARG A 1003 -19.27 -12.45 -4.71
N VAL A 1004 -18.53 -12.04 -5.74
CA VAL A 1004 -17.44 -12.84 -6.33
C VAL A 1004 -16.14 -12.08 -6.18
N VAL A 1005 -15.11 -12.71 -5.61
CA VAL A 1005 -13.82 -12.10 -5.31
C VAL A 1005 -12.71 -13.07 -5.74
N ASP A 1006 -12.45 -13.12 -7.04
CA ASP A 1006 -11.34 -13.87 -7.64
C ASP A 1006 -10.96 -13.28 -9.02
N ALA A 1007 -10.01 -13.91 -9.72
CA ALA A 1007 -9.52 -13.46 -11.04
C ALA A 1007 -10.61 -13.43 -12.13
N GLY A 1008 -11.72 -14.15 -11.94
CA GLY A 1008 -12.87 -14.08 -12.84
C GLY A 1008 -13.46 -12.66 -12.94
N THR A 1009 -13.23 -11.82 -11.92
CA THR A 1009 -13.77 -10.45 -11.88
C THR A 1009 -13.00 -9.45 -12.76
N PHE A 1010 -11.83 -9.81 -13.29
CA PHE A 1010 -11.04 -8.88 -14.10
C PHE A 1010 -11.74 -8.62 -15.44
N PRO A 1011 -12.14 -7.37 -15.76
CA PRO A 1011 -12.86 -7.11 -16.99
C PRO A 1011 -11.96 -7.26 -18.23
N MET A 1012 -10.69 -6.88 -18.11
CA MET A 1012 -9.62 -7.17 -19.07
C MET A 1012 -8.39 -7.66 -18.32
N ILE A 1013 -7.78 -8.74 -18.79
CA ILE A 1013 -6.55 -9.27 -18.20
C ILE A 1013 -5.40 -8.26 -18.37
N GLN A 1014 -4.62 -8.06 -17.31
CA GLN A 1014 -3.55 -7.07 -17.23
C GLN A 1014 -2.18 -7.63 -17.63
N SER A 1015 -1.24 -6.76 -18.00
CA SER A 1015 0.13 -7.10 -18.42
C SER A 1015 1.05 -7.48 -17.24
N ALA A 1016 0.63 -8.46 -16.46
CA ALA A 1016 1.35 -9.02 -15.32
C ALA A 1016 0.82 -10.40 -14.96
N HIS A 1017 1.56 -11.13 -14.12
CA HIS A 1017 1.02 -12.33 -13.50
C HIS A 1017 -0.09 -11.96 -12.51
N LEU A 1018 -1.07 -12.85 -12.34
CA LEU A 1018 -2.32 -12.45 -11.69
C LEU A 1018 -2.25 -12.37 -10.16
N GLN A 1019 -1.24 -12.97 -9.53
CA GLN A 1019 -1.21 -13.19 -8.07
C GLN A 1019 -1.38 -11.88 -7.29
N VAL A 1020 -0.61 -10.85 -7.63
CA VAL A 1020 -0.59 -9.57 -6.90
C VAL A 1020 -1.92 -8.83 -7.08
N THR A 1021 -2.46 -8.77 -8.30
CA THR A 1021 -3.77 -8.18 -8.59
C THR A 1021 -4.90 -8.92 -7.85
N VAL A 1022 -4.86 -10.26 -7.79
CA VAL A 1022 -5.86 -11.05 -7.05
C VAL A 1022 -5.85 -10.70 -5.56
N TYR A 1023 -4.67 -10.53 -4.95
CA TYR A 1023 -4.58 -10.11 -3.56
C TYR A 1023 -5.08 -8.67 -3.35
N ALA A 1024 -4.71 -7.73 -4.21
CA ALA A 1024 -5.15 -6.34 -4.10
C ALA A 1024 -6.68 -6.22 -4.22
N MET A 1025 -7.27 -6.96 -5.15
CA MET A 1025 -8.73 -7.02 -5.31
C MET A 1025 -9.40 -7.70 -4.11
N ALA A 1026 -8.78 -8.73 -3.51
CA ALA A 1026 -9.30 -9.36 -2.30
C ALA A 1026 -9.26 -8.43 -1.07
N GLU A 1027 -8.19 -7.66 -0.92
CA GLU A 1027 -8.08 -6.63 0.13
C GLU A 1027 -9.12 -5.53 -0.05
N ARG A 1028 -9.30 -5.03 -1.28
CA ARG A 1028 -10.34 -4.05 -1.62
C ARG A 1028 -11.74 -4.58 -1.38
N ALA A 1029 -12.03 -5.82 -1.78
CA ALA A 1029 -13.32 -6.45 -1.54
C ALA A 1029 -13.62 -6.60 -0.05
N ALA A 1030 -12.63 -6.97 0.76
CA ALA A 1030 -12.81 -7.07 2.20
C ALA A 1030 -13.17 -5.72 2.83
N ASP A 1031 -12.55 -4.63 2.39
CA ASP A 1031 -12.88 -3.29 2.87
C ASP A 1031 -14.28 -2.83 2.40
N ALA A 1032 -14.68 -3.16 1.16
CA ALA A 1032 -16.05 -2.93 0.67
C ALA A 1032 -17.12 -3.71 1.48
N ILE A 1033 -16.83 -4.97 1.83
CA ILE A 1033 -17.71 -5.79 2.68
C ILE A 1033 -17.79 -5.19 4.09
N LYS A 1034 -16.66 -4.82 4.70
CA LYS A 1034 -16.63 -4.19 6.02
C LYS A 1034 -17.44 -2.90 6.05
N LYS A 1035 -17.26 -2.03 5.04
CA LYS A 1035 -18.04 -0.80 4.85
C LYS A 1035 -19.55 -1.09 4.76
N THR A 1036 -19.95 -2.10 4.01
CA THR A 1036 -21.37 -2.49 3.86
C THR A 1036 -22.02 -2.88 5.19
N TYR A 1037 -21.26 -3.51 6.11
CA TYR A 1037 -21.79 -4.02 7.38
C TYR A 1037 -21.37 -3.23 8.63
N GLY A 1038 -20.68 -2.10 8.46
CA GLY A 1038 -20.18 -1.27 9.57
C GLY A 1038 -19.19 -2.02 10.50
N LEU A 1039 -18.25 -2.78 9.90
CA LEU A 1039 -17.28 -3.63 10.62
C LEU A 1039 -15.90 -2.99 10.80
#